data_AF-A0A1R3GU18-F1
#
_entry.id   AF-A0A1R3GU18-F1
#
_cell.length_a   1.000
_cell.length_b   1.000
_cell.length_c   1.000
_cell.angle_alpha   90.00
_cell.angle_beta   90.00
_cell.angle_gamma   90.00
#
_symmetry.space_group_name_H-M   'P 1'
#
loop_
_entity.id
_entity.type
_entity.pdbx_description
1 polymer ?
#
loop_
_entity_poly.entity_id
_entity_poly.type
_entity_poly.pdbx_seq_one_letter_code
_entity_poly.pdbx_strand_id
1 'polypeptide(L)'
;MKFMKLGSKPDAFQADGKCIRYVTSDLATDVTINVGEVKFYLHKFPLLSKSNCLQKLVLKANEDNCDEINMVDFPGGPKAFEICAKFCYGMTVTLNAYNVVAARCAAEYLEMTEDVDRGNLIFKIEVFLNSSIFRSWKDSIIVLQTTRSLLPWSENLKIIGRCIDSIASKTSVDPANITWSYTYNRKLSVPDKIVEVGMKFQEKIESVPKDWWVEDICELEIDLYKRVMTAVKLKGRMDGAVIGEALKTYAVRWLPDSVDALVSDAHWRRNKLLVETIACLLPADKGVGCSCSFLLKLLKVAILVGVDDSAKEDLVKRISLKLHEANVKDLLIPARSPQTTLYDVEMVQSIVNQYMMGEKRSQDLDVDKNETGCADFVLGHGSLLRVGKVVDGYLEEIAHDPNLSLASFIDLSQSIPEFARPVHDGLYKAIDMYLKEHPSLTKAERKKLCGLMDVKKFTMDASMHAAQNERLPLRVVVQVLFEQVRVAGVQSLHNNPRGTSNSTTNTDEEWEKSAAEDCNSLKKQMSQMKVKEDEFPKSGKLAKKNSKNSKSGVQLLPSRSRRIFDKLWAVGKGNAESKSSETSGSSQSPTSMVPGDTKSSVPINNTPESESAEIKMEIRYSIIVCFVLFLLVNLSLPRYTESLPRCKAWLVQSIPTDMPDLPPVPGVLSSGDVLKWLADNSTEKLDIIAQYWQLKASPEDSRSGDYGYSKDEMYRFGADQGSSVYTALENAADRDVYIRLLQHSGVYPDYTEEPSSLASGRPNVKSETLLMEKWWGSGVVHAKVWISDNQDVYIGSANNDWKSLTQVKELGIYLVNCHKVARKVGVYFQNLWRLAHLNESVFTTTIFDQQWQIQRKVPCWSHFIEPDMRCTPQLPRFVETPHVRGYPILSDPKILKLIIDAPGYGYTSPGPQSNYLSFAPPELSFGRFQPDEQAWIDTIKSVKDGGTVRISTMDWLGQSSYAKQTVYWSSLSSAISEVVYSKHAQVKLIVAYWAHFINNTDVYLKSLLYSNVLCSSSTYNNCSGKVEIKYYLVPGYNLTGPAIDKEGNPTGNIYPGFTRVNHGKYAVSDVRAHIGTSNLIWDYFYTTAGVGFGTYNPAIVSQLQEIFDADWNSPYAVPVEELNAGHAYYS
;
A
#
# COMPACT_ATOMS: atom_id res chain seq x y z
N MET A 1 -12.55 -0.17 20.36
CA MET A 1 -13.83 -0.84 20.63
C MET A 1 -14.02 -0.94 22.13
N LYS A 2 -15.18 -0.54 22.67
CA LYS A 2 -15.53 -0.79 24.07
C LYS A 2 -16.12 -2.19 24.25
N PHE A 3 -15.88 -2.79 25.41
CA PHE A 3 -16.44 -4.08 25.82
C PHE A 3 -16.91 -4.03 27.28
N MET A 4 -17.85 -4.90 27.64
CA MET A 4 -18.30 -5.14 29.02
C MET A 4 -18.23 -6.63 29.31
N LYS A 5 -17.54 -7.01 30.39
CA LYS A 5 -17.54 -8.37 30.94
C LYS A 5 -18.68 -8.51 31.95
N LEU A 6 -19.52 -9.53 31.79
CA LEU A 6 -20.57 -9.94 32.71
C LEU A 6 -20.24 -11.32 33.29
N GLY A 7 -20.74 -11.61 34.49
CA GLY A 7 -20.47 -12.86 35.20
C GLY A 7 -19.04 -12.96 35.77
N SER A 8 -18.83 -14.00 36.57
CA SER A 8 -17.55 -14.24 37.27
C SER A 8 -17.09 -15.70 37.23
N LYS A 9 -17.98 -16.65 36.94
CA LYS A 9 -17.63 -18.06 36.76
C LYS A 9 -16.89 -18.26 35.42
N PRO A 10 -16.08 -19.33 35.28
CA PRO A 10 -15.61 -19.78 33.97
C PRO A 10 -16.77 -20.15 33.05
N ASP A 11 -16.49 -20.27 31.75
CA ASP A 11 -17.46 -20.68 30.74
C ASP A 11 -17.50 -22.21 30.68
N ALA A 12 -18.51 -22.83 31.31
CA ALA A 12 -18.67 -24.29 31.36
C ALA A 12 -19.69 -24.79 30.30
N PHE A 13 -19.79 -24.07 29.18
CA PHE A 13 -20.80 -24.29 28.15
C PHE A 13 -20.16 -24.95 26.93
N GLN A 14 -20.46 -26.23 26.74
CA GLN A 14 -19.85 -27.06 25.70
C GLN A 14 -20.78 -27.23 24.49
N ALA A 15 -20.19 -27.69 23.39
CA ALA A 15 -20.85 -27.88 22.11
C ALA A 15 -20.58 -29.30 21.61
N ASP A 16 -21.64 -29.99 21.20
CA ASP A 16 -21.51 -31.23 20.43
C ASP A 16 -21.95 -30.96 18.98
N GLY A 17 -21.07 -31.29 18.05
CA GLY A 17 -21.18 -30.92 16.65
C GLY A 17 -21.52 -29.43 16.42
N LYS A 18 -22.50 -29.18 15.55
CA LYS A 18 -23.00 -27.83 15.22
C LYS A 18 -24.37 -27.50 15.83
N CYS A 19 -25.10 -28.52 16.28
CA CYS A 19 -26.53 -28.45 16.59
C CYS A 19 -26.85 -28.74 18.06
N ILE A 20 -25.87 -29.12 18.89
CA ILE A 20 -26.09 -29.40 20.32
C ILE A 20 -25.21 -28.49 21.18
N ARG A 21 -25.78 -28.02 22.29
CA ARG A 21 -25.18 -27.17 23.31
C ARG A 21 -25.60 -27.67 24.69
N TYR A 22 -24.68 -27.68 25.64
CA TYR A 22 -24.98 -28.12 27.02
C TYR A 22 -24.06 -27.43 28.03
N VAL A 23 -24.41 -27.54 29.32
CA VAL A 23 -23.57 -27.06 30.43
C VAL A 23 -22.98 -28.25 31.16
N THR A 24 -21.65 -28.30 31.26
CA THR A 24 -20.94 -29.33 32.04
C THR A 24 -21.26 -29.16 33.52
N SER A 25 -21.80 -30.21 34.13
CA SER A 25 -22.44 -30.19 35.45
C SER A 25 -22.54 -31.60 35.99
N ASP A 26 -22.40 -31.79 37.31
CA ASP A 26 -22.67 -33.08 37.97
C ASP A 26 -24.18 -33.36 38.11
N LEU A 27 -25.03 -32.36 37.78
CA LEU A 27 -26.48 -32.50 37.73
C LEU A 27 -26.94 -32.86 36.31
N ALA A 28 -27.94 -33.74 36.22
CA ALA A 28 -28.63 -34.00 34.97
C ALA A 28 -29.42 -32.75 34.51
N THR A 29 -29.42 -32.49 33.21
CA THR A 29 -30.19 -31.40 32.59
C THR A 29 -31.69 -31.72 32.61
N ASP A 30 -32.50 -30.82 33.19
CA ASP A 30 -33.93 -31.00 33.44
C ASP A 30 -34.84 -30.16 32.50
N VAL A 31 -34.24 -29.47 31.51
CA VAL A 31 -34.96 -28.79 30.42
C VAL A 31 -34.15 -28.79 29.11
N THR A 32 -34.83 -29.07 27.99
CA THR A 32 -34.27 -28.91 26.64
C THR A 32 -34.93 -27.72 25.96
N ILE A 33 -34.14 -26.81 25.39
CA ILE A 33 -34.64 -25.63 24.66
C ILE A 33 -34.07 -25.64 23.24
N ASN A 34 -34.96 -25.66 22.25
CA ASN A 34 -34.61 -25.68 20.84
C ASN A 34 -34.73 -24.26 20.26
N VAL A 35 -33.64 -23.72 19.72
CA VAL A 35 -33.61 -22.40 19.09
C VAL A 35 -33.15 -22.57 17.64
N GLY A 36 -34.09 -22.48 16.69
CA GLY A 36 -33.81 -22.85 15.30
C GLY A 36 -33.27 -24.29 15.20
N GLU A 37 -32.12 -24.47 14.54
CA GLU A 37 -31.44 -25.77 14.38
C GLU A 37 -30.50 -26.16 15.54
N VAL A 38 -30.57 -25.48 16.70
CA VAL A 38 -29.69 -25.76 17.86
C VAL A 38 -30.50 -26.14 19.10
N LYS A 39 -30.24 -27.34 19.63
CA LYS A 39 -30.74 -27.82 20.92
C LYS A 39 -29.81 -27.41 22.06
N PHE A 40 -30.40 -26.94 23.15
CA PHE A 40 -29.73 -26.53 24.38
C PHE A 40 -30.22 -27.38 25.55
N TYR A 41 -29.36 -28.27 26.06
CA TYR A 41 -29.62 -29.06 27.27
C TYR A 41 -29.15 -28.27 28.50
N LEU A 42 -30.10 -27.85 29.33
CA LEU A 42 -29.89 -26.85 30.39
C LEU A 42 -30.62 -27.23 31.68
N HIS A 43 -30.49 -26.36 32.69
CA HIS A 43 -31.06 -26.53 34.02
C HIS A 43 -32.14 -25.45 34.27
N LYS A 44 -33.30 -25.83 34.80
CA LYS A 44 -34.44 -24.94 35.06
C LYS A 44 -34.06 -23.83 36.05
N PHE A 45 -33.49 -24.17 37.21
CA PHE A 45 -33.25 -23.19 38.28
C PHE A 45 -32.47 -21.93 37.86
N PRO A 46 -31.27 -22.01 37.22
CA PRO A 46 -30.54 -20.82 36.78
C PRO A 46 -31.35 -19.96 35.79
N LEU A 47 -31.98 -20.61 34.80
CA LEU A 47 -32.76 -19.93 33.75
C LEU A 47 -34.00 -19.22 34.31
N LEU A 48 -34.80 -19.93 35.10
CA LEU A 48 -36.04 -19.41 35.67
C LEU A 48 -35.78 -18.26 36.65
N SER A 49 -34.64 -18.27 37.35
CA SER A 49 -34.25 -17.19 38.28
C SER A 49 -34.01 -15.83 37.62
N LYS A 50 -33.93 -15.74 36.28
CA LYS A 50 -33.60 -14.49 35.55
C LYS A 50 -34.53 -14.16 34.38
N SER A 51 -35.51 -15.01 34.04
CA SER A 51 -36.35 -14.85 32.85
C SER A 51 -37.82 -15.23 33.11
N ASN A 52 -38.72 -14.23 33.09
CA ASN A 52 -40.16 -14.47 33.21
C ASN A 52 -40.74 -15.21 31.98
N CYS A 53 -40.18 -15.00 30.80
CA CYS A 53 -40.59 -15.71 29.59
C CYS A 53 -40.32 -17.22 29.73
N LEU A 54 -39.12 -17.60 30.21
CA LEU A 54 -38.79 -19.01 30.45
C LEU A 54 -39.64 -19.63 31.57
N GLN A 55 -40.03 -18.87 32.60
CA GLN A 55 -40.99 -19.36 33.62
C GLN A 55 -42.32 -19.75 32.97
N LYS A 56 -42.91 -18.86 32.16
CA LYS A 56 -44.18 -19.13 31.46
C LYS A 56 -44.07 -20.32 30.51
N LEU A 57 -42.98 -20.40 29.75
CA LEU A 57 -42.75 -21.49 28.79
C LEU A 57 -42.50 -22.84 29.47
N VAL A 58 -41.73 -22.89 30.56
CA VAL A 58 -41.54 -24.13 31.35
C VAL A 58 -42.82 -24.57 32.04
N LEU A 59 -43.60 -23.65 32.61
CA LEU A 59 -44.89 -23.97 33.22
C LEU A 59 -45.84 -24.60 32.19
N LYS A 60 -46.01 -23.96 31.02
CA LYS A 60 -46.85 -24.51 29.95
C LYS A 60 -46.31 -25.85 29.42
N ALA A 61 -45.00 -26.00 29.27
CA ALA A 61 -44.41 -27.26 28.82
C ALA A 61 -44.69 -28.43 29.79
N ASN A 62 -44.69 -28.17 31.11
CA ASN A 62 -45.11 -29.13 32.11
C ASN A 62 -46.62 -29.45 32.02
N GLU A 63 -47.48 -28.47 31.70
CA GLU A 63 -48.94 -28.67 31.50
C GLU A 63 -49.23 -29.50 30.23
N ASP A 64 -48.51 -29.23 29.13
CA ASP A 64 -48.59 -29.95 27.86
C ASP A 64 -47.84 -31.31 27.90
N ASN A 65 -47.25 -31.69 29.04
CA ASN A 65 -46.50 -32.94 29.26
C ASN A 65 -45.32 -33.14 28.27
N CYS A 66 -44.59 -32.06 27.98
CA CYS A 66 -43.53 -32.01 26.96
C CYS A 66 -42.21 -31.45 27.52
N ASP A 67 -41.11 -32.22 27.43
CA ASP A 67 -39.80 -31.82 27.97
C ASP A 67 -38.96 -30.90 27.05
N GLU A 68 -39.44 -30.58 25.83
CA GLU A 68 -38.75 -29.72 24.87
C GLU A 68 -39.50 -28.41 24.57
N ILE A 69 -38.85 -27.27 24.86
CA ILE A 69 -39.36 -25.93 24.56
C ILE A 69 -38.84 -25.47 23.20
N ASN A 70 -39.73 -25.18 22.25
CA ASN A 70 -39.37 -24.75 20.90
C ASN A 70 -39.50 -23.23 20.73
N MET A 71 -38.38 -22.54 20.47
CA MET A 71 -38.29 -21.11 20.17
C MET A 71 -38.02 -20.88 18.68
N VAL A 72 -39.10 -20.68 17.92
CA VAL A 72 -39.05 -20.26 16.51
C VAL A 72 -38.77 -18.75 16.44
N ASP A 73 -37.98 -18.33 15.44
CA ASP A 73 -37.64 -16.93 15.14
C ASP A 73 -37.07 -16.09 16.32
N PHE A 74 -36.36 -16.75 17.24
CA PHE A 74 -35.71 -16.09 18.38
C PHE A 74 -34.75 -14.96 17.93
N PRO A 75 -34.87 -13.73 18.46
CA PRO A 75 -34.10 -12.59 17.97
C PRO A 75 -32.59 -12.74 18.23
N GLY A 76 -31.80 -12.71 17.16
CA GLY A 76 -30.35 -12.97 17.19
C GLY A 76 -29.96 -14.46 17.21
N GLY A 77 -30.95 -15.37 17.20
CA GLY A 77 -30.76 -16.80 17.07
C GLY A 77 -29.96 -17.47 18.20
N PRO A 78 -29.43 -18.68 17.97
CA PRO A 78 -28.76 -19.49 18.99
C PRO A 78 -27.62 -18.78 19.73
N LYS A 79 -26.86 -17.91 19.05
CA LYS A 79 -25.73 -17.18 19.64
C LYS A 79 -26.19 -16.09 20.62
N ALA A 80 -27.35 -15.49 20.39
CA ALA A 80 -27.93 -14.53 21.32
C ALA A 80 -28.58 -15.23 22.52
N PHE A 81 -29.23 -16.39 22.28
CA PHE A 81 -29.73 -17.24 23.35
C PHE A 81 -28.60 -17.77 24.25
N GLU A 82 -27.48 -18.23 23.68
CA GLU A 82 -26.29 -18.67 24.43
C GLU A 82 -25.73 -17.55 25.35
N ILE A 83 -25.73 -16.30 24.88
CA ILE A 83 -25.35 -15.13 25.70
C ILE A 83 -26.29 -14.94 26.89
N CYS A 84 -27.60 -15.04 26.69
CA CYS A 84 -28.59 -14.94 27.76
C CYS A 84 -28.48 -16.13 28.74
N ALA A 85 -28.33 -17.35 28.23
CA ALA A 85 -28.17 -18.55 29.05
C ALA A 85 -26.91 -18.46 29.93
N LYS A 86 -25.74 -18.14 29.37
CA LYS A 86 -24.49 -17.97 30.14
C LYS A 86 -24.61 -16.93 31.25
N PHE A 87 -25.31 -15.81 30.99
CA PHE A 87 -25.63 -14.82 32.02
C PHE A 87 -26.45 -15.44 33.16
N CYS A 88 -27.47 -16.25 32.87
CA CYS A 88 -28.30 -16.92 33.90
C CYS A 88 -27.50 -17.84 34.83
N TYR A 89 -26.47 -18.55 34.34
CA TYR A 89 -25.57 -19.36 35.18
C TYR A 89 -24.54 -18.53 35.97
N GLY A 90 -24.38 -17.24 35.66
CA GLY A 90 -23.31 -16.38 36.18
C GLY A 90 -21.94 -16.59 35.51
N MET A 91 -21.92 -17.25 34.35
CA MET A 91 -20.72 -17.49 33.53
C MET A 91 -20.21 -16.20 32.90
N THR A 92 -18.92 -16.18 32.59
CA THR A 92 -18.27 -15.08 31.89
C THR A 92 -18.88 -14.86 30.50
N VAL A 93 -19.42 -13.66 30.24
CA VAL A 93 -19.94 -13.22 28.94
C VAL A 93 -19.31 -11.87 28.59
N THR A 94 -18.83 -11.71 27.35
CA THR A 94 -18.27 -10.44 26.86
C THR A 94 -19.19 -9.81 25.82
N LEU A 95 -19.73 -8.63 26.15
CA LEU A 95 -20.53 -7.82 25.24
C LEU A 95 -19.69 -6.72 24.58
N ASN A 96 -19.92 -6.49 23.30
CA ASN A 96 -19.23 -5.52 22.44
C ASN A 96 -20.17 -5.01 21.33
N ALA A 97 -19.68 -4.11 20.48
CA ALA A 97 -20.47 -3.49 19.43
C ALA A 97 -21.11 -4.46 18.41
N TYR A 98 -20.57 -5.68 18.24
CA TYR A 98 -21.09 -6.67 17.29
C TYR A 98 -22.21 -7.55 17.85
N ASN A 99 -22.24 -7.81 19.18
CA ASN A 99 -23.20 -8.72 19.80
C ASN A 99 -24.21 -8.05 20.74
N VAL A 100 -23.98 -6.80 21.16
CA VAL A 100 -24.83 -6.09 22.14
C VAL A 100 -26.28 -5.93 21.68
N VAL A 101 -26.53 -5.70 20.38
CA VAL A 101 -27.92 -5.56 19.86
C VAL A 101 -28.65 -6.90 19.88
N ALA A 102 -27.98 -7.98 19.45
CA ALA A 102 -28.55 -9.32 19.49
C ALA A 102 -28.87 -9.74 20.94
N ALA A 103 -27.94 -9.50 21.87
CA ALA A 103 -28.15 -9.70 23.30
C ALA A 103 -29.29 -8.84 23.86
N ARG A 104 -29.43 -7.58 23.42
CA ARG A 104 -30.50 -6.66 23.86
C ARG A 104 -31.88 -7.16 23.43
N CYS A 105 -32.03 -7.63 22.19
CA CYS A 105 -33.29 -8.15 21.67
C CYS A 105 -33.64 -9.52 22.27
N ALA A 106 -32.64 -10.41 22.45
CA ALA A 106 -32.81 -11.68 23.13
C ALA A 106 -33.24 -11.51 24.59
N ALA A 107 -32.62 -10.58 25.33
CA ALA A 107 -32.99 -10.27 26.71
C ALA A 107 -34.42 -9.68 26.83
N GLU A 108 -34.87 -8.91 25.83
CA GLU A 108 -36.27 -8.43 25.77
C GLU A 108 -37.25 -9.59 25.57
N TYR A 109 -37.03 -10.44 24.57
CA TYR A 109 -37.87 -11.62 24.29
C TYR A 109 -37.95 -12.56 25.51
N LEU A 110 -36.84 -12.69 26.25
CA LEU A 110 -36.77 -13.50 27.45
C LEU A 110 -37.31 -12.81 28.72
N GLU A 111 -37.85 -11.58 28.61
CA GLU A 111 -38.33 -10.78 29.76
C GLU A 111 -37.29 -10.70 30.91
N MET A 112 -36.03 -10.41 30.58
CA MET A 112 -34.93 -10.35 31.55
C MET A 112 -34.84 -8.96 32.22
N THR A 113 -35.95 -8.52 32.82
CA THR A 113 -36.12 -7.20 33.46
C THR A 113 -35.61 -7.17 34.90
N GLU A 114 -35.53 -5.98 35.50
CA GLU A 114 -35.13 -5.82 36.90
C GLU A 114 -36.18 -6.31 37.91
N ASP A 115 -37.43 -6.47 37.47
CA ASP A 115 -38.53 -7.02 38.28
C ASP A 115 -38.32 -8.50 38.61
N VAL A 116 -37.52 -9.21 37.80
CA VAL A 116 -37.14 -10.62 38.00
C VAL A 116 -35.88 -10.74 38.86
N ASP A 117 -34.90 -9.87 38.64
CA ASP A 117 -33.59 -9.91 39.29
C ASP A 117 -32.94 -8.52 39.32
N ARG A 118 -32.39 -8.11 40.46
CA ARG A 118 -31.88 -6.73 40.59
C ARG A 118 -30.65 -6.51 39.71
N GLY A 119 -30.75 -5.61 38.74
CA GLY A 119 -29.71 -5.38 37.74
C GLY A 119 -29.55 -6.54 36.74
N ASN A 120 -30.66 -7.15 36.31
CA ASN A 120 -30.71 -8.19 35.26
C ASN A 120 -30.12 -7.73 33.90
N LEU A 121 -30.07 -8.63 32.92
CA LEU A 121 -29.35 -8.46 31.66
C LEU A 121 -29.82 -7.23 30.86
N ILE A 122 -31.12 -6.92 30.80
CA ILE A 122 -31.62 -5.71 30.11
C ILE A 122 -30.98 -4.44 30.70
N PHE A 123 -31.02 -4.28 32.02
CA PHE A 123 -30.46 -3.11 32.70
C PHE A 123 -28.96 -2.98 32.45
N LYS A 124 -28.18 -4.07 32.59
CA LYS A 124 -26.73 -4.04 32.34
C LYS A 124 -26.41 -3.66 30.89
N ILE A 125 -27.19 -4.16 29.92
CA ILE A 125 -27.02 -3.79 28.52
C ILE A 125 -27.37 -2.33 28.27
N GLU A 126 -28.48 -1.83 28.83
CA GLU A 126 -28.86 -0.42 28.70
C GLU A 126 -27.83 0.52 29.35
N VAL A 127 -27.25 0.16 30.51
CA VAL A 127 -26.12 0.89 31.09
C VAL A 127 -24.93 0.91 30.14
N PHE A 128 -24.56 -0.22 29.53
CA PHE A 128 -23.43 -0.30 28.58
C PHE A 128 -23.69 0.49 27.28
N LEU A 129 -24.90 0.41 26.73
CA LEU A 129 -25.31 1.17 25.56
C LEU A 129 -25.19 2.68 25.80
N ASN A 130 -25.78 3.20 26.88
CA ASN A 130 -25.86 4.63 27.14
C ASN A 130 -24.56 5.22 27.75
N SER A 131 -23.77 4.43 28.49
CA SER A 131 -22.48 4.88 29.08
C SER A 131 -21.28 4.76 28.13
N SER A 132 -21.26 3.74 27.27
CA SER A 132 -20.06 3.36 26.52
C SER A 132 -20.26 3.39 25.01
N ILE A 133 -21.26 2.67 24.49
CA ILE A 133 -21.48 2.54 23.03
C ILE A 133 -21.89 3.88 22.42
N PHE A 134 -22.96 4.51 22.92
CA PHE A 134 -23.45 5.79 22.40
C PHE A 134 -22.56 6.99 22.76
N ARG A 135 -21.49 6.78 23.54
CA ARG A 135 -20.42 7.78 23.73
C ARG A 135 -19.25 7.58 22.76
N SER A 136 -19.04 6.36 22.25
CA SER A 136 -18.02 6.01 21.27
C SER A 136 -18.50 6.24 19.83
N TRP A 137 -17.70 6.94 19.02
CA TRP A 137 -17.97 7.19 17.60
C TRP A 137 -18.08 5.87 16.80
N LYS A 138 -16.99 5.11 16.75
CA LYS A 138 -16.90 3.85 16.02
C LYS A 138 -17.91 2.81 16.50
N ASP A 139 -18.06 2.64 17.81
CA ASP A 139 -18.95 1.60 18.35
C ASP A 139 -20.44 1.94 18.10
N SER A 140 -20.82 3.23 18.01
CA SER A 140 -22.18 3.64 17.59
C SER A 140 -22.48 3.27 16.14
N ILE A 141 -21.51 3.40 15.22
CA ILE A 141 -21.67 3.06 13.79
C ILE A 141 -21.77 1.55 13.60
N ILE A 142 -20.91 0.77 14.27
CA ILE A 142 -20.93 -0.70 14.23
C ILE A 142 -22.26 -1.22 14.78
N VAL A 143 -22.72 -0.69 15.92
CA VAL A 143 -24.03 -1.04 16.48
C VAL A 143 -25.15 -0.71 15.49
N LEU A 144 -25.15 0.47 14.87
CA LEU A 144 -26.13 0.83 13.83
C LEU A 144 -26.15 -0.17 12.67
N GLN A 145 -24.98 -0.62 12.17
CA GLN A 145 -24.91 -1.66 11.13
C GLN A 145 -25.53 -3.00 11.58
N THR A 146 -25.30 -3.44 12.83
CA THR A 146 -25.88 -4.71 13.34
C THR A 146 -27.39 -4.69 13.56
N THR A 147 -28.04 -3.51 13.60
CA THR A 147 -29.48 -3.43 13.87
C THR A 147 -30.36 -4.03 12.76
N ARG A 148 -29.88 -4.07 11.50
CA ARG A 148 -30.68 -4.46 10.33
C ARG A 148 -31.16 -5.91 10.37
N SER A 149 -30.32 -6.85 10.81
CA SER A 149 -30.66 -8.27 10.94
C SER A 149 -31.55 -8.58 12.16
N LEU A 150 -31.98 -7.55 12.89
CA LEU A 150 -32.77 -7.63 14.12
C LEU A 150 -34.02 -6.74 14.07
N LEU A 151 -34.46 -6.33 12.87
CA LEU A 151 -35.76 -5.69 12.67
C LEU A 151 -36.89 -6.72 12.88
N PRO A 152 -38.04 -6.33 13.47
CA PRO A 152 -38.40 -4.99 13.95
C PRO A 152 -37.87 -4.66 15.36
N TRP A 153 -37.33 -5.63 16.12
CA TRP A 153 -36.90 -5.45 17.51
C TRP A 153 -35.97 -4.25 17.73
N SER A 154 -34.97 -4.07 16.85
CA SER A 154 -33.99 -2.99 16.95
C SER A 154 -34.56 -1.58 16.73
N GLU A 155 -35.69 -1.45 16.01
CA GLU A 155 -36.45 -0.22 15.86
C GLU A 155 -37.39 0.01 17.06
N ASN A 156 -38.13 -1.02 17.47
CA ASN A 156 -39.04 -0.96 18.63
C ASN A 156 -38.31 -0.60 19.93
N LEU A 157 -37.11 -1.15 20.14
CA LEU A 157 -36.21 -0.84 21.26
C LEU A 157 -35.44 0.49 21.11
N LYS A 158 -35.78 1.27 20.06
CA LYS A 158 -35.24 2.60 19.74
C LYS A 158 -33.71 2.62 19.63
N ILE A 159 -33.08 1.48 19.33
CA ILE A 159 -31.62 1.35 19.23
C ILE A 159 -31.14 2.10 17.99
N ILE A 160 -31.85 1.94 16.87
CA ILE A 160 -31.58 2.62 15.60
C ILE A 160 -31.61 4.14 15.78
N GLY A 161 -32.69 4.68 16.35
CA GLY A 161 -32.83 6.12 16.65
C GLY A 161 -31.71 6.65 17.54
N ARG A 162 -31.43 5.97 18.67
CA ARG A 162 -30.34 6.36 19.60
C ARG A 162 -28.96 6.36 18.93
N CYS A 163 -28.69 5.45 18.00
CA CYS A 163 -27.45 5.46 17.21
C CYS A 163 -27.40 6.65 16.24
N ILE A 164 -28.50 6.94 15.54
CA ILE A 164 -28.59 8.06 14.60
C ILE A 164 -28.37 9.40 15.31
N ASP A 165 -29.03 9.62 16.46
CA ASP A 165 -28.80 10.83 17.27
C ASP A 165 -27.38 10.88 17.87
N SER A 166 -26.84 9.74 18.31
CA SER A 166 -25.43 9.62 18.77
C SER A 166 -24.44 10.09 17.71
N ILE A 167 -24.65 9.67 16.45
CA ILE A 167 -23.78 9.99 15.31
C ILE A 167 -23.97 11.45 14.89
N ALA A 168 -25.20 11.89 14.62
CA ALA A 168 -25.49 13.25 14.17
C ALA A 168 -25.15 14.34 15.22
N SER A 169 -25.19 13.99 16.51
CA SER A 169 -24.69 14.86 17.57
C SER A 169 -23.17 14.99 17.54
N LYS A 170 -22.42 13.88 17.30
CA LYS A 170 -20.95 13.90 17.22
C LYS A 170 -20.42 14.59 15.98
N THR A 171 -21.02 14.40 14.80
CA THR A 171 -20.65 15.17 13.59
C THR A 171 -20.82 16.69 13.81
N SER A 172 -21.73 17.08 14.70
CA SER A 172 -22.03 18.47 15.05
C SER A 172 -21.13 19.06 16.15
N VAL A 173 -20.02 18.39 16.51
CA VAL A 173 -19.00 18.90 17.45
C VAL A 173 -17.88 19.58 16.67
N ASP A 174 -17.41 20.72 17.19
CA ASP A 174 -16.27 21.46 16.65
C ASP A 174 -15.02 20.54 16.58
N PRO A 175 -14.33 20.46 15.42
CA PRO A 175 -13.14 19.63 15.26
C PRO A 175 -12.05 19.86 16.32
N ALA A 176 -11.91 21.06 16.88
CA ALA A 176 -10.96 21.35 17.95
C ALA A 176 -11.25 20.60 19.27
N ASN A 177 -12.48 20.12 19.47
CA ASN A 177 -12.92 19.41 20.68
C ASN A 177 -12.98 17.87 20.49
N ILE A 178 -12.44 17.34 19.39
CA ILE A 178 -12.54 15.91 19.06
C ILE A 178 -11.45 15.11 19.77
N THR A 179 -11.89 14.21 20.63
CA THR A 179 -11.05 13.36 21.49
C THR A 179 -11.22 11.86 21.23
N TRP A 180 -11.99 11.50 20.20
CA TRP A 180 -12.27 10.12 19.80
C TRP A 180 -11.64 9.78 18.43
N SER A 181 -11.31 8.50 18.23
CA SER A 181 -10.73 8.04 16.97
C SER A 181 -11.76 7.97 15.83
N TYR A 182 -11.34 8.46 14.67
CA TYR A 182 -12.06 8.47 13.40
C TYR A 182 -11.17 7.91 12.29
N THR A 183 -11.74 7.54 11.15
CA THR A 183 -10.95 7.17 9.95
C THR A 183 -10.95 8.31 8.95
N TYR A 184 -9.75 8.70 8.51
CA TYR A 184 -9.54 9.76 7.54
C TYR A 184 -8.32 9.41 6.66
N ASN A 185 -8.59 8.96 5.43
CA ASN A 185 -7.59 8.66 4.40
C ASN A 185 -7.53 9.75 3.32
N ARG A 186 -8.41 10.77 3.39
CA ARG A 186 -8.50 11.93 2.49
C ARG A 186 -7.27 12.85 2.52
N LYS A 187 -6.25 12.49 1.74
CA LYS A 187 -5.39 13.47 1.04
C LYS A 187 -5.98 13.79 -0.33
N LEU A 188 -7.11 14.49 -0.36
CA LEU A 188 -7.84 14.85 -1.58
C LEU A 188 -8.27 16.33 -1.57
N SER A 189 -8.26 16.96 -2.76
CA SER A 189 -8.60 18.36 -3.02
C SER A 189 -7.76 19.44 -2.31
N VAL A 190 -6.47 19.51 -2.65
CA VAL A 190 -5.79 20.80 -2.87
C VAL A 190 -5.36 20.84 -4.34
N PRO A 191 -5.95 21.69 -5.20
CA PRO A 191 -5.45 21.94 -6.55
C PRO A 191 -4.11 22.67 -6.50
N ASP A 192 -3.26 22.45 -7.50
CA ASP A 192 -1.89 22.97 -7.53
C ASP A 192 -1.82 24.49 -7.30
N LYS A 193 -1.23 24.88 -6.16
CA LYS A 193 -0.65 26.21 -5.95
C LYS A 193 0.80 26.05 -5.55
N ILE A 194 1.67 26.55 -6.42
CA ILE A 194 3.10 26.72 -6.15
C ILE A 194 3.23 27.65 -4.94
N VAL A 195 4.01 27.22 -3.94
CA VAL A 195 4.44 28.06 -2.82
C VAL A 195 5.96 28.10 -2.85
N GLU A 196 6.51 29.31 -2.84
CA GLU A 196 7.95 29.55 -2.95
C GLU A 196 8.71 29.14 -1.69
N VAL A 197 10.02 28.95 -1.84
CA VAL A 197 10.91 28.57 -0.73
C VAL A 197 11.08 29.74 0.24
N GLY A 198 10.36 29.71 1.36
CA GLY A 198 10.45 30.69 2.44
C GLY A 198 10.57 30.02 3.81
N MET A 199 11.69 30.24 4.51
CA MET A 199 11.89 29.72 5.87
C MET A 199 10.99 30.41 6.90
N LYS A 200 10.30 29.61 7.73
CA LYS A 200 10.06 29.92 9.16
C LYS A 200 9.58 28.68 9.92
N PHE A 201 10.15 28.47 11.10
CA PHE A 201 9.65 27.51 12.09
C PHE A 201 8.34 28.02 12.72
N GLN A 202 7.33 27.16 12.82
CA GLN A 202 6.46 27.16 13.99
C GLN A 202 5.77 25.80 14.13
N GLU A 203 5.85 25.20 15.31
CA GLU A 203 5.04 24.05 15.67
C GLU A 203 3.57 24.46 15.74
N LYS A 204 2.68 23.69 15.10
CA LYS A 204 1.26 23.70 15.42
C LYS A 204 0.68 22.32 15.21
N ILE A 205 -0.01 21.85 16.24
CA ILE A 205 -0.76 20.58 16.24
C ILE A 205 -1.71 20.60 15.03
N GLU A 206 -1.65 19.56 14.19
CA GLU A 206 -2.56 19.46 13.04
C GLU A 206 -4.01 19.40 13.53
N SER A 207 -4.78 20.44 13.25
CA SER A 207 -6.19 20.53 13.64
C SER A 207 -7.02 19.51 12.88
N VAL A 208 -7.91 18.79 13.58
CA VAL A 208 -8.81 17.78 12.99
C VAL A 208 -9.57 18.37 11.78
N PRO A 209 -9.59 17.68 10.62
CA PRO A 209 -10.32 18.15 9.43
C PRO A 209 -11.82 18.32 9.68
N LYS A 210 -12.47 19.28 9.01
CA LYS A 210 -13.92 19.53 9.18
C LYS A 210 -14.80 18.34 8.75
N ASP A 211 -14.28 17.49 7.88
CA ASP A 211 -14.93 16.33 7.26
C ASP A 211 -14.42 14.98 7.82
N TRP A 212 -13.76 15.01 8.99
CA TRP A 212 -13.22 13.86 9.73
C TRP A 212 -14.14 12.63 9.85
N TRP A 213 -15.46 12.84 9.84
CA TRP A 213 -16.49 11.83 10.05
C TRP A 213 -16.94 11.10 8.79
N VAL A 214 -16.58 11.60 7.62
CA VAL A 214 -17.29 11.29 6.37
C VAL A 214 -17.06 9.86 5.89
N GLU A 215 -15.82 9.37 5.92
CA GLU A 215 -15.50 8.01 5.46
C GLU A 215 -16.21 6.94 6.31
N ASP A 216 -16.34 7.19 7.62
CA ASP A 216 -16.97 6.29 8.58
C ASP A 216 -18.49 6.16 8.38
N ILE A 217 -19.18 7.25 8.05
CA ILE A 217 -20.60 7.20 7.70
C ILE A 217 -20.82 6.53 6.33
N CYS A 218 -19.84 6.57 5.42
CA CYS A 218 -19.95 5.93 4.11
C CYS A 218 -19.94 4.39 4.13
N GLU A 219 -19.66 3.76 5.28
CA GLU A 219 -19.81 2.32 5.52
C GLU A 219 -21.28 1.88 5.78
N LEU A 220 -22.22 2.83 5.87
CA LEU A 220 -23.65 2.53 6.03
C LEU A 220 -24.31 2.19 4.70
N GLU A 221 -25.28 1.26 4.71
CA GLU A 221 -26.16 1.02 3.57
C GLU A 221 -27.15 2.18 3.37
N ILE A 222 -27.71 2.29 2.16
CA ILE A 222 -28.46 3.48 1.70
C ILE A 222 -29.58 3.95 2.64
N ASP A 223 -30.33 3.03 3.25
CA ASP A 223 -31.44 3.38 4.15
C ASP A 223 -30.95 3.97 5.48
N LEU A 224 -29.87 3.40 6.03
CA LEU A 224 -29.23 3.89 7.27
C LEU A 224 -28.46 5.19 7.00
N TYR A 225 -27.74 5.26 5.88
CA TYR A 225 -27.07 6.47 5.40
C TYR A 225 -28.05 7.62 5.21
N LYS A 226 -29.21 7.37 4.57
CA LYS A 226 -30.27 8.35 4.39
C LYS A 226 -30.78 8.88 5.72
N ARG A 227 -31.10 8.00 6.68
CA ARG A 227 -31.58 8.40 8.01
C ARG A 227 -30.54 9.21 8.78
N VAL A 228 -29.27 8.80 8.76
CA VAL A 228 -28.16 9.53 9.40
C VAL A 228 -27.93 10.89 8.75
N MET A 229 -27.79 10.97 7.43
CA MET A 229 -27.58 12.24 6.73
C MET A 229 -28.79 13.19 6.84
N THR A 230 -30.01 12.65 6.92
CA THR A 230 -31.21 13.46 7.22
C THR A 230 -31.11 14.06 8.63
N ALA A 231 -30.72 13.27 9.64
CA ALA A 231 -30.51 13.78 10.99
C ALA A 231 -29.38 14.84 11.04
N VAL A 232 -28.27 14.62 10.33
CA VAL A 232 -27.16 15.60 10.22
C VAL A 232 -27.65 16.92 9.60
N LYS A 233 -28.41 16.87 8.49
CA LYS A 233 -29.04 18.06 7.90
C LYS A 233 -29.98 18.76 8.89
N LEU A 234 -30.83 18.02 9.58
CA LEU A 234 -31.80 18.57 10.55
C LEU A 234 -31.16 19.18 11.81
N LYS A 235 -29.93 18.83 12.18
CA LYS A 235 -29.22 19.53 13.27
C LYS A 235 -28.70 20.93 12.85
N GLY A 236 -28.63 21.24 11.55
CA GLY A 236 -28.33 22.59 11.02
C GLY A 236 -26.92 23.15 11.31
N ARG A 237 -25.99 22.33 11.82
CA ARG A 237 -24.64 22.75 12.27
C ARG A 237 -23.50 22.40 11.31
N MET A 238 -23.80 21.76 10.18
CA MET A 238 -22.81 21.34 9.19
C MET A 238 -22.84 22.25 7.97
N ASP A 239 -21.65 22.64 7.52
CA ASP A 239 -21.43 23.38 6.28
C ASP A 239 -21.91 22.55 5.07
N GLY A 240 -22.61 23.19 4.14
CA GLY A 240 -23.08 22.56 2.90
C GLY A 240 -21.95 21.91 2.10
N ALA A 241 -20.73 22.46 2.13
CA ALA A 241 -19.57 21.89 1.45
C ALA A 241 -19.15 20.53 2.04
N VAL A 242 -19.20 20.38 3.36
CA VAL A 242 -18.90 19.10 4.04
C VAL A 242 -19.99 18.07 3.75
N ILE A 243 -21.26 18.48 3.72
CA ILE A 243 -22.39 17.62 3.34
C ILE A 243 -22.26 17.16 1.87
N GLY A 244 -21.92 18.07 0.95
CA GLY A 244 -21.73 17.73 -0.46
C GLY A 244 -20.54 16.81 -0.70
N GLU A 245 -19.43 17.01 0.01
CA GLU A 245 -18.26 16.12 -0.06
C GLU A 245 -18.54 14.75 0.58
N ALA A 246 -19.45 14.65 1.55
CA ALA A 246 -19.97 13.37 2.03
C ALA A 246 -20.78 12.64 0.96
N LEU A 247 -21.72 13.34 0.32
CA LEU A 247 -22.53 12.79 -0.75
C LEU A 247 -21.70 12.37 -1.98
N LYS A 248 -20.65 13.14 -2.30
CA LYS A 248 -19.67 12.81 -3.34
C LYS A 248 -18.90 11.53 -3.05
N THR A 249 -18.36 11.35 -1.84
CA THR A 249 -17.66 10.10 -1.50
C THR A 249 -18.61 8.91 -1.36
N TYR A 250 -19.84 9.13 -0.89
CA TYR A 250 -20.85 8.07 -0.90
C TYR A 250 -21.22 7.63 -2.33
N ALA A 251 -21.39 8.59 -3.25
CA ALA A 251 -21.60 8.33 -4.68
C ALA A 251 -20.44 7.52 -5.27
N VAL A 252 -19.20 7.98 -5.07
CA VAL A 252 -17.97 7.28 -5.50
C VAL A 252 -17.93 5.85 -4.97
N ARG A 253 -18.30 5.62 -3.71
CA ARG A 253 -18.14 4.30 -3.08
C ARG A 253 -19.18 3.26 -3.54
N TRP A 254 -20.41 3.70 -3.80
CA TRP A 254 -21.53 2.78 -3.99
C TRP A 254 -22.10 2.73 -5.43
N LEU A 255 -21.76 3.66 -6.31
CA LEU A 255 -22.09 3.58 -7.74
C LEU A 255 -21.10 2.67 -8.50
N PRO A 256 -21.57 1.83 -9.45
CA PRO A 256 -20.70 1.08 -10.35
C PRO A 256 -19.85 1.94 -11.30
N ASP A 257 -18.61 1.51 -11.52
CA ASP A 257 -17.58 2.16 -12.34
C ASP A 257 -17.86 2.18 -13.87
N SER A 258 -18.86 1.43 -14.35
CA SER A 258 -19.14 1.25 -15.79
C SER A 258 -20.61 1.38 -16.14
N VAL A 259 -20.89 1.86 -17.36
CA VAL A 259 -22.24 2.05 -17.91
C VAL A 259 -23.03 0.74 -17.92
N ASP A 260 -22.41 -0.37 -18.36
CA ASP A 260 -23.04 -1.69 -18.38
C ASP A 260 -23.51 -2.14 -16.99
N ALA A 261 -22.72 -1.85 -15.94
CA ALA A 261 -23.03 -2.20 -14.56
C ALA A 261 -24.02 -1.23 -13.89
N LEU A 262 -24.11 0.02 -14.38
CA LEU A 262 -25.13 0.99 -13.98
C LEU A 262 -26.52 0.61 -14.52
N VAL A 263 -26.58 0.17 -15.78
CA VAL A 263 -27.84 -0.08 -16.52
C VAL A 263 -28.34 -1.53 -16.35
N SER A 264 -27.52 -2.47 -15.88
CA SER A 264 -27.90 -3.89 -15.69
C SER A 264 -29.16 -4.08 -14.84
N ASP A 265 -30.14 -4.84 -15.38
CA ASP A 265 -31.44 -5.15 -14.75
C ASP A 265 -31.33 -5.67 -13.31
N ALA A 266 -30.27 -6.44 -13.01
CA ALA A 266 -30.03 -7.02 -11.70
C ALA A 266 -29.78 -5.98 -10.60
N HIS A 267 -29.35 -4.76 -10.96
CA HIS A 267 -28.97 -3.70 -10.02
C HIS A 267 -29.62 -2.33 -10.30
N TRP A 268 -30.25 -2.14 -11.46
CA TRP A 268 -30.99 -0.94 -11.87
C TRP A 268 -31.77 -0.26 -10.73
N ARG A 269 -32.67 -1.01 -10.06
CA ARG A 269 -33.54 -0.47 -8.99
C ARG A 269 -32.74 0.07 -7.79
N ARG A 270 -31.62 -0.57 -7.44
CA ARG A 270 -30.72 -0.12 -6.37
C ARG A 270 -29.96 1.13 -6.79
N ASN A 271 -29.48 1.17 -8.03
CA ASN A 271 -28.76 2.32 -8.58
C ASN A 271 -29.65 3.56 -8.67
N LYS A 272 -30.89 3.41 -9.16
CA LYS A 272 -31.91 4.48 -9.20
C LYS A 272 -32.20 5.06 -7.80
N LEU A 273 -32.60 4.20 -6.85
CA LEU A 273 -32.89 4.59 -5.46
C LEU A 273 -31.71 5.31 -4.78
N LEU A 274 -30.48 4.91 -5.08
CA LEU A 274 -29.27 5.50 -4.54
C LEU A 274 -29.01 6.91 -5.11
N VAL A 275 -29.17 7.11 -6.42
CA VAL A 275 -29.02 8.44 -7.05
C VAL A 275 -30.12 9.40 -6.59
N GLU A 276 -31.37 8.94 -6.52
CA GLU A 276 -32.51 9.70 -5.99
C GLU A 276 -32.28 10.13 -4.53
N THR A 277 -31.78 9.22 -3.71
CA THR A 277 -31.46 9.52 -2.31
C THR A 277 -30.30 10.51 -2.20
N ILE A 278 -29.27 10.41 -3.03
CA ILE A 278 -28.16 11.37 -3.05
C ILE A 278 -28.64 12.76 -3.50
N ALA A 279 -29.46 12.85 -4.56
CA ALA A 279 -30.04 14.11 -5.03
C ALA A 279 -30.91 14.77 -3.94
N CYS A 280 -31.83 14.01 -3.32
CA CYS A 280 -32.67 14.45 -2.20
C CYS A 280 -31.85 14.92 -0.98
N LEU A 281 -30.67 14.36 -0.76
CA LEU A 281 -29.79 14.74 0.33
C LEU A 281 -28.92 15.99 0.04
N LEU A 282 -28.84 16.50 -1.20
CA LEU A 282 -28.05 17.70 -1.51
C LEU A 282 -28.42 18.92 -0.62
N PRO A 283 -27.45 19.80 -0.27
CA PRO A 283 -27.72 21.05 0.44
C PRO A 283 -28.69 21.97 -0.33
N ALA A 284 -29.48 22.78 0.37
CA ALA A 284 -30.45 23.67 -0.27
C ALA A 284 -29.82 24.99 -0.78
N ASP A 285 -28.67 25.37 -0.25
CA ASP A 285 -28.10 26.71 -0.41
C ASP A 285 -27.54 27.00 -1.82
N LYS A 286 -27.50 28.29 -2.16
CA LYS A 286 -27.18 28.88 -3.46
C LYS A 286 -25.78 28.52 -3.98
N GLY A 287 -25.57 27.29 -4.43
CA GLY A 287 -24.32 26.89 -5.10
C GLY A 287 -23.07 26.91 -4.22
N VAL A 288 -23.18 26.60 -2.91
CA VAL A 288 -21.98 26.48 -2.05
C VAL A 288 -21.54 25.02 -1.88
N GLY A 289 -22.49 24.07 -1.77
CA GLY A 289 -22.19 22.74 -1.24
C GLY A 289 -21.47 21.73 -2.14
N CYS A 290 -21.52 21.87 -3.47
CA CYS A 290 -20.96 20.87 -4.40
C CYS A 290 -20.21 21.55 -5.56
N SER A 291 -19.21 20.87 -6.13
CA SER A 291 -18.56 21.32 -7.38
C SER A 291 -19.41 20.97 -8.61
N CYS A 292 -19.35 21.80 -9.66
CA CYS A 292 -20.11 21.60 -10.88
C CYS A 292 -19.82 20.26 -11.58
N SER A 293 -18.54 19.85 -11.65
CA SER A 293 -18.15 18.55 -12.22
C SER A 293 -18.83 17.37 -11.50
N PHE A 294 -18.96 17.40 -10.17
CA PHE A 294 -19.70 16.35 -9.45
C PHE A 294 -21.19 16.35 -9.79
N LEU A 295 -21.83 17.51 -9.86
CA LEU A 295 -23.25 17.62 -10.20
C LEU A 295 -23.51 17.17 -11.65
N LEU A 296 -22.67 17.56 -12.62
CA LEU A 296 -22.74 17.11 -14.02
C LEU A 296 -22.53 15.59 -14.13
N LYS A 297 -21.52 15.04 -13.44
CA LYS A 297 -21.29 13.59 -13.38
C LYS A 297 -22.48 12.84 -12.74
N LEU A 298 -23.10 13.40 -11.70
CA LEU A 298 -24.31 12.86 -11.07
C LEU A 298 -25.52 12.93 -12.02
N LEU A 299 -25.70 14.00 -12.79
CA LEU A 299 -26.76 14.12 -13.80
C LEU A 299 -26.60 13.08 -14.92
N LYS A 300 -25.39 12.86 -15.44
CA LYS A 300 -25.13 11.79 -16.42
C LYS A 300 -25.55 10.42 -15.89
N VAL A 301 -25.25 10.14 -14.62
CA VAL A 301 -25.69 8.89 -13.98
C VAL A 301 -27.21 8.87 -13.76
N ALA A 302 -27.84 9.97 -13.34
CA ALA A 302 -29.29 10.07 -13.15
C ALA A 302 -30.08 9.83 -14.45
N ILE A 303 -29.58 10.35 -15.58
CA ILE A 303 -30.08 10.05 -16.93
C ILE A 303 -29.88 8.56 -17.23
N LEU A 304 -28.67 8.02 -17.04
CA LEU A 304 -28.37 6.60 -17.30
C LEU A 304 -29.21 5.62 -16.47
N VAL A 305 -29.56 5.93 -15.22
CA VAL A 305 -30.36 5.05 -14.34
C VAL A 305 -31.84 5.42 -14.27
N GLY A 306 -32.32 6.27 -15.20
CA GLY A 306 -33.75 6.55 -15.39
C GLY A 306 -34.46 7.14 -14.16
N VAL A 307 -33.77 8.04 -13.45
CA VAL A 307 -34.31 8.82 -12.32
C VAL A 307 -35.49 9.68 -12.76
N ASP A 308 -36.44 9.95 -11.87
CA ASP A 308 -37.63 10.76 -12.14
C ASP A 308 -37.26 12.23 -12.48
N ASP A 309 -38.04 12.86 -13.38
CA ASP A 309 -37.68 14.15 -13.98
C ASP A 309 -37.58 15.31 -12.98
N SER A 310 -38.34 15.27 -11.89
CA SER A 310 -38.26 16.25 -10.79
C SER A 310 -36.86 16.34 -10.17
N ALA A 311 -36.16 15.20 -10.05
CA ALA A 311 -34.78 15.16 -9.54
C ALA A 311 -33.75 15.50 -10.65
N LYS A 312 -34.04 15.24 -11.93
CA LYS A 312 -33.23 15.75 -13.04
C LYS A 312 -33.29 17.27 -13.10
N GLU A 313 -34.48 17.85 -12.99
CA GLU A 313 -34.71 19.30 -12.95
C GLU A 313 -33.96 19.97 -11.80
N ASP A 314 -34.01 19.41 -10.59
CA ASP A 314 -33.28 19.96 -9.43
C ASP A 314 -31.76 19.93 -9.64
N LEU A 315 -31.23 18.84 -10.21
CA LEU A 315 -29.81 18.77 -10.62
C LEU A 315 -29.46 19.82 -11.69
N VAL A 316 -30.27 19.96 -12.74
CA VAL A 316 -30.07 20.95 -13.83
C VAL A 316 -30.09 22.38 -13.28
N LYS A 317 -31.05 22.72 -12.41
CA LYS A 317 -31.13 24.03 -11.75
C LYS A 317 -29.86 24.33 -10.94
N ARG A 318 -29.32 23.34 -10.22
CA ARG A 318 -28.07 23.46 -9.43
C ARG A 318 -26.81 23.57 -10.30
N ILE A 319 -26.75 22.83 -11.40
CA ILE A 319 -25.63 22.87 -12.36
C ILE A 319 -25.57 24.23 -13.03
N SER A 320 -26.73 24.76 -13.45
CA SER A 320 -26.84 26.07 -14.11
C SER A 320 -26.22 27.17 -13.27
N LEU A 321 -26.47 27.21 -11.95
CA LEU A 321 -25.87 28.17 -11.00
C LEU A 321 -24.33 28.10 -10.90
N LYS A 322 -23.68 27.06 -11.44
CA LYS A 322 -22.23 26.83 -11.42
C LYS A 322 -21.63 26.55 -12.80
N LEU A 323 -22.30 26.90 -13.88
CA LEU A 323 -21.85 26.51 -15.22
C LEU A 323 -20.42 27.02 -15.54
N HIS A 324 -20.03 28.16 -14.96
CA HIS A 324 -18.68 28.73 -15.07
C HIS A 324 -17.57 27.88 -14.40
N GLU A 325 -17.89 26.92 -13.51
CA GLU A 325 -16.90 26.00 -12.95
C GLU A 325 -16.57 24.81 -13.87
N ALA A 326 -17.44 24.51 -14.85
CA ALA A 326 -17.39 23.28 -15.63
C ALA A 326 -16.19 23.21 -16.59
N ASN A 327 -15.88 21.99 -17.05
CA ASN A 327 -14.97 21.73 -18.16
C ASN A 327 -15.75 21.10 -19.32
N VAL A 328 -15.23 21.18 -20.54
CA VAL A 328 -15.83 20.60 -21.75
C VAL A 328 -16.21 19.12 -21.56
N LYS A 329 -15.33 18.32 -20.98
CA LYS A 329 -15.56 16.88 -20.70
C LYS A 329 -16.68 16.62 -19.69
N ASP A 330 -16.96 17.57 -18.79
CA ASP A 330 -18.10 17.48 -17.88
C ASP A 330 -19.43 17.67 -18.63
N LEU A 331 -19.47 18.44 -19.73
CA LEU A 331 -20.67 18.67 -20.55
C LEU A 331 -21.00 17.55 -21.55
N LEU A 332 -20.10 16.59 -21.80
CA LEU A 332 -20.35 15.43 -22.69
C LEU A 332 -21.39 14.45 -22.10
N ILE A 333 -22.67 14.84 -22.08
CA ILE A 333 -23.81 14.05 -21.58
C ILE A 333 -24.25 13.08 -22.69
N PRO A 334 -24.34 11.75 -22.43
CA PRO A 334 -24.71 10.78 -23.46
C PRO A 334 -26.19 10.93 -23.85
N ALA A 335 -26.47 10.90 -25.15
CA ALA A 335 -27.83 10.84 -25.68
C ALA A 335 -28.55 9.55 -25.27
N ARG A 336 -29.88 9.56 -25.33
CA ARG A 336 -30.71 8.36 -25.15
C ARG A 336 -31.65 8.14 -26.33
N SER A 337 -31.79 6.88 -26.75
CA SER A 337 -32.80 6.44 -27.71
C SER A 337 -34.18 7.03 -27.34
N PRO A 338 -34.88 7.72 -28.26
CA PRO A 338 -34.71 7.67 -29.73
C PRO A 338 -33.74 8.71 -30.35
N GLN A 339 -33.01 9.52 -29.58
CA GLN A 339 -32.03 10.47 -30.13
C GLN A 339 -30.95 9.73 -30.95
N THR A 340 -30.57 10.30 -32.11
CA THR A 340 -29.56 9.74 -33.04
C THR A 340 -28.16 10.33 -32.88
N THR A 341 -28.02 11.44 -32.16
CA THR A 341 -26.73 12.04 -31.81
C THR A 341 -25.98 11.19 -30.78
N LEU A 342 -24.67 11.40 -30.67
CA LEU A 342 -23.83 10.80 -29.63
C LEU A 342 -24.06 11.44 -28.24
N TYR A 343 -24.40 12.73 -28.24
CA TYR A 343 -24.57 13.53 -27.02
C TYR A 343 -25.93 14.23 -26.96
N ASP A 344 -26.41 14.46 -25.73
CA ASP A 344 -27.66 15.16 -25.43
C ASP A 344 -27.43 16.68 -25.47
N VAL A 345 -27.46 17.23 -26.68
CA VAL A 345 -27.23 18.66 -26.93
C VAL A 345 -28.37 19.52 -26.36
N GLU A 346 -29.60 19.00 -26.35
CA GLU A 346 -30.79 19.67 -25.80
C GLU A 346 -30.66 19.87 -24.28
N MET A 347 -30.16 18.86 -23.56
CA MET A 347 -29.86 18.97 -22.13
C MET A 347 -28.79 20.04 -21.84
N VAL A 348 -27.70 20.09 -22.62
CA VAL A 348 -26.66 21.10 -22.45
C VAL A 348 -27.18 22.50 -22.79
N GLN A 349 -27.97 22.64 -23.86
CA GLN A 349 -28.62 23.90 -24.22
C GLN A 349 -29.60 24.37 -23.13
N SER A 350 -30.34 23.46 -22.49
CA SER A 350 -31.21 23.77 -21.35
C SER A 350 -30.43 24.31 -20.15
N ILE A 351 -29.27 23.71 -19.82
CA ILE A 351 -28.35 24.18 -18.77
C ILE A 351 -27.80 25.58 -19.09
N VAL A 352 -27.34 25.81 -20.33
CA VAL A 352 -26.83 27.13 -20.77
C VAL A 352 -27.94 28.18 -20.70
N ASN A 353 -29.14 27.88 -21.21
CA ASN A 353 -30.27 28.80 -21.20
C ASN A 353 -30.73 29.14 -19.77
N GLN A 354 -30.75 28.16 -18.86
CA GLN A 354 -31.08 28.40 -17.45
C GLN A 354 -30.01 29.26 -16.75
N TYR A 355 -28.72 29.07 -17.04
CA TYR A 355 -27.66 29.94 -16.53
C TYR A 355 -27.82 31.39 -17.03
N MET A 356 -28.05 31.59 -18.34
CA MET A 356 -28.26 32.93 -18.92
C MET A 356 -29.54 33.62 -18.41
N MET A 357 -30.58 32.87 -18.06
CA MET A 357 -31.77 33.40 -17.38
C MET A 357 -31.54 33.69 -15.89
N GLY A 358 -30.54 33.07 -15.27
CA GLY A 358 -30.07 33.40 -13.93
C GLY A 358 -29.29 34.72 -13.89
N GLU A 359 -28.27 34.85 -14.74
CA GLU A 359 -27.42 36.05 -14.81
C GLU A 359 -28.24 37.32 -15.12
N LYS A 360 -29.19 37.26 -16.07
CA LYS A 360 -30.11 38.38 -16.36
C LYS A 360 -30.92 38.82 -15.13
N ARG A 361 -31.44 37.87 -14.36
CA ARG A 361 -32.20 38.15 -13.13
C ARG A 361 -31.34 38.70 -11.99
N SER A 362 -30.02 38.46 -12.01
CA SER A 362 -29.09 39.14 -11.11
C SER A 362 -28.90 40.60 -11.53
N GLN A 363 -28.65 40.83 -12.83
CA GLN A 363 -28.47 42.17 -13.39
C GLN A 363 -29.70 43.07 -13.22
N ASP A 364 -30.92 42.52 -13.32
CA ASP A 364 -32.18 43.24 -13.06
C ASP A 364 -32.36 43.65 -11.57
N LEU A 365 -31.60 43.08 -10.63
CA LEU A 365 -31.73 43.34 -9.18
C LEU A 365 -30.70 44.34 -8.62
N ASP A 366 -29.56 44.53 -9.30
CA ASP A 366 -28.47 45.40 -8.83
C ASP A 366 -28.59 46.87 -9.30
N VAL A 367 -29.64 47.21 -10.07
CA VAL A 367 -29.88 48.57 -10.58
C VAL A 367 -30.12 49.61 -9.47
N ASP A 368 -30.57 49.17 -8.29
CA ASP A 368 -31.14 50.02 -7.24
C ASP A 368 -30.21 50.26 -6.03
N LYS A 369 -28.89 49.99 -6.16
CA LYS A 369 -27.89 50.24 -5.10
C LYS A 369 -26.62 50.93 -5.59
N ASN A 370 -26.70 52.26 -5.65
CA ASN A 370 -25.52 53.12 -5.66
C ASN A 370 -24.65 52.96 -4.39
N GLU A 371 -23.39 53.38 -4.51
CA GLU A 371 -22.46 53.61 -3.40
C GLU A 371 -22.07 52.39 -2.54
N THR A 372 -21.28 51.45 -3.10
CA THR A 372 -19.90 51.14 -2.61
C THR A 372 -19.25 50.00 -3.40
N GLY A 373 -18.07 50.24 -3.97
CA GLY A 373 -17.10 49.19 -4.34
C GLY A 373 -17.10 48.72 -5.80
N CYS A 374 -16.01 49.01 -6.52
CA CYS A 374 -15.77 48.62 -7.93
C CYS A 374 -15.43 47.11 -8.10
N ALA A 375 -15.78 46.25 -7.14
CA ALA A 375 -15.29 44.86 -7.08
C ALA A 375 -16.21 43.85 -7.80
N ASP A 376 -17.51 43.83 -7.49
CA ASP A 376 -18.42 42.79 -8.02
C ASP A 376 -18.67 42.91 -9.52
N PHE A 377 -18.68 44.12 -10.07
CA PHE A 377 -18.89 44.36 -11.50
C PHE A 377 -17.79 43.72 -12.39
N VAL A 378 -16.60 43.49 -11.84
CA VAL A 378 -15.48 42.80 -12.52
C VAL A 378 -15.62 41.28 -12.45
N LEU A 379 -16.21 40.75 -11.37
CA LEU A 379 -16.35 39.31 -11.15
C LEU A 379 -17.41 38.67 -12.07
N GLY A 380 -18.55 39.34 -12.29
CA GLY A 380 -19.64 38.84 -13.14
C GLY A 380 -19.26 38.67 -14.61
N HIS A 381 -18.37 39.51 -15.16
CA HIS A 381 -17.83 39.27 -16.50
C HIS A 381 -16.92 38.03 -16.56
N GLY A 382 -16.21 37.71 -15.47
CA GLY A 382 -15.29 36.56 -15.41
C GLY A 382 -16.00 35.20 -15.51
N SER A 383 -17.18 35.04 -14.90
CA SER A 383 -18.00 33.81 -15.00
C SER A 383 -18.53 33.61 -16.43
N LEU A 384 -19.13 34.65 -17.01
CA LEU A 384 -19.70 34.62 -18.36
C LEU A 384 -18.65 34.38 -19.45
N LEU A 385 -17.48 35.03 -19.35
CA LEU A 385 -16.32 34.77 -20.22
C LEU A 385 -15.81 33.32 -20.15
N ARG A 386 -15.90 32.69 -18.97
CA ARG A 386 -15.51 31.28 -18.79
C ARG A 386 -16.55 30.33 -19.37
N VAL A 387 -17.85 30.61 -19.23
CA VAL A 387 -18.91 29.82 -19.88
C VAL A 387 -18.82 29.90 -21.40
N GLY A 388 -18.55 31.08 -21.98
CA GLY A 388 -18.33 31.22 -23.43
C GLY A 388 -17.23 30.28 -23.94
N LYS A 389 -16.06 30.27 -23.29
CA LYS A 389 -14.95 29.36 -23.63
C LYS A 389 -15.29 27.87 -23.48
N VAL A 390 -16.05 27.51 -22.44
CA VAL A 390 -16.43 26.10 -22.19
C VAL A 390 -17.47 25.62 -23.20
N VAL A 391 -18.41 26.48 -23.63
CA VAL A 391 -19.40 26.13 -24.66
C VAL A 391 -18.77 26.10 -26.06
N ASP A 392 -17.83 27.00 -26.38
CA ASP A 392 -17.09 26.94 -27.65
C ASP A 392 -16.25 25.66 -27.77
N GLY A 393 -15.58 25.24 -26.70
CA GLY A 393 -14.88 23.94 -26.66
C GLY A 393 -15.82 22.73 -26.72
N TYR A 394 -17.04 22.84 -26.18
CA TYR A 394 -18.07 21.80 -26.34
C TYR A 394 -18.61 21.73 -27.77
N LEU A 395 -18.80 22.88 -28.43
CA LEU A 395 -19.14 22.95 -29.86
C LEU A 395 -18.04 22.32 -30.73
N GLU A 396 -16.76 22.48 -30.38
CA GLU A 396 -15.62 21.84 -31.06
C GLU A 396 -15.63 20.30 -30.92
N GLU A 397 -15.95 19.78 -29.73
CA GLU A 397 -16.11 18.33 -29.51
C GLU A 397 -17.33 17.76 -30.27
N ILE A 398 -18.53 18.33 -30.10
CA ILE A 398 -19.74 17.77 -30.73
C ILE A 398 -19.78 17.93 -32.25
N ALA A 399 -19.00 18.84 -32.83
CA ALA A 399 -18.88 19.00 -34.28
C ALA A 399 -18.34 17.74 -35.00
N HIS A 400 -17.77 16.79 -34.27
CA HIS A 400 -17.34 15.49 -34.79
C HIS A 400 -18.49 14.48 -35.01
N ASP A 401 -19.72 14.78 -34.58
CA ASP A 401 -20.89 13.90 -34.74
C ASP A 401 -21.61 14.20 -36.07
N PRO A 402 -21.61 13.29 -37.08
CA PRO A 402 -22.28 13.51 -38.37
C PRO A 402 -23.82 13.57 -38.28
N ASN A 403 -24.41 13.23 -37.13
CA ASN A 403 -25.84 13.34 -36.89
C ASN A 403 -26.23 14.69 -36.23
N LEU A 404 -25.26 15.57 -35.94
CA LEU A 404 -25.54 16.86 -35.30
C LEU A 404 -26.23 17.83 -36.25
N SER A 405 -27.46 18.23 -35.90
CA SER A 405 -28.22 19.17 -36.74
C SER A 405 -27.59 20.57 -36.75
N LEU A 406 -27.62 21.21 -37.93
CA LEU A 406 -27.15 22.59 -38.11
C LEU A 406 -27.95 23.59 -37.26
N ALA A 407 -29.22 23.30 -36.97
CA ALA A 407 -30.02 24.10 -36.04
C ALA A 407 -29.42 24.02 -34.62
N SER A 408 -29.26 22.82 -34.08
CA SER A 408 -28.70 22.59 -32.74
C SER A 408 -27.32 23.24 -32.54
N PHE A 409 -26.43 23.19 -33.55
CA PHE A 409 -25.13 23.87 -33.50
C PHE A 409 -25.28 25.40 -33.46
N ILE A 410 -26.11 25.97 -34.34
CA ILE A 410 -26.35 27.43 -34.40
C ILE A 410 -27.02 27.93 -33.12
N ASP A 411 -28.06 27.25 -32.65
CA ASP A 411 -28.90 27.69 -31.55
C ASP A 411 -28.11 27.64 -30.22
N LEU A 412 -27.32 26.58 -29.99
CA LEU A 412 -26.40 26.51 -28.83
C LEU A 412 -25.29 27.55 -28.92
N SER A 413 -24.77 27.84 -30.13
CA SER A 413 -23.80 28.92 -30.32
C SER A 413 -24.40 30.30 -30.04
N GLN A 414 -25.69 30.51 -30.34
CA GLN A 414 -26.41 31.76 -30.12
C GLN A 414 -26.94 31.92 -28.67
N SER A 415 -27.02 30.85 -27.88
CA SER A 415 -27.25 30.92 -26.43
C SER A 415 -26.13 31.64 -25.67
N ILE A 416 -24.96 31.88 -26.27
CA ILE A 416 -23.84 32.63 -25.69
C ILE A 416 -23.80 34.08 -26.25
N PRO A 417 -23.88 35.12 -25.39
CA PRO A 417 -23.88 36.51 -25.85
C PRO A 417 -22.48 36.96 -26.33
N GLU A 418 -22.46 37.96 -27.21
CA GLU A 418 -21.23 38.39 -27.89
C GLU A 418 -20.11 38.85 -26.93
N PHE A 419 -20.44 39.53 -25.83
CA PHE A 419 -19.46 39.99 -24.84
C PHE A 419 -18.77 38.85 -24.08
N ALA A 420 -19.32 37.62 -24.10
CA ALA A 420 -18.67 36.43 -23.56
C ALA A 420 -17.63 35.83 -24.54
N ARG A 421 -17.55 36.33 -25.78
CA ARG A 421 -16.57 35.95 -26.82
C ARG A 421 -15.73 37.16 -27.29
N PRO A 422 -14.75 37.62 -26.50
CA PRO A 422 -13.81 38.66 -26.94
C PRO A 422 -12.82 38.15 -28.00
N VAL A 423 -12.60 36.82 -28.06
CA VAL A 423 -11.75 36.12 -29.04
C VAL A 423 -12.57 34.97 -29.62
N HIS A 424 -12.59 34.83 -30.95
CA HIS A 424 -13.44 33.87 -31.67
C HIS A 424 -12.70 32.59 -32.13
N ASP A 425 -11.42 32.43 -31.79
CA ASP A 425 -10.60 31.26 -32.16
C ASP A 425 -11.25 29.90 -31.87
N GLY A 426 -11.89 29.73 -30.71
CA GLY A 426 -12.57 28.47 -30.35
C GLY A 426 -13.79 28.20 -31.22
N LEU A 427 -14.66 29.22 -31.37
CA LEU A 427 -15.81 29.15 -32.27
C LEU A 427 -15.39 28.92 -33.74
N TYR A 428 -14.26 29.48 -34.19
CA TYR A 428 -13.70 29.20 -35.50
C TYR A 428 -13.33 27.72 -35.66
N LYS A 429 -12.61 27.12 -34.71
CA LYS A 429 -12.28 25.68 -34.74
C LYS A 429 -13.52 24.80 -34.75
N ALA A 430 -14.53 25.13 -33.94
CA ALA A 430 -15.80 24.40 -33.91
C ALA A 430 -16.53 24.46 -35.27
N ILE A 431 -16.61 25.64 -35.89
CA ILE A 431 -17.16 25.82 -37.24
C ILE A 431 -16.34 25.05 -38.28
N ASP A 432 -15.02 25.07 -38.17
CA ASP A 432 -14.12 24.38 -39.10
C ASP A 432 -14.24 22.85 -39.04
N MET A 433 -14.37 22.30 -37.83
CA MET A 433 -14.63 20.88 -37.62
C MET A 433 -16.03 20.50 -38.13
N TYR A 434 -17.04 21.32 -37.88
CA TYR A 434 -18.39 21.06 -38.39
C TYR A 434 -18.42 21.06 -39.92
N LEU A 435 -17.72 22.00 -40.57
CA LEU A 435 -17.53 22.03 -42.03
C LEU A 435 -16.72 20.84 -42.59
N LYS A 436 -15.94 20.15 -41.76
CA LYS A 436 -15.15 18.97 -42.15
C LYS A 436 -16.01 17.71 -42.21
N GLU A 437 -16.77 17.44 -41.14
CA GLU A 437 -17.59 16.23 -41.03
C GLU A 437 -18.96 16.35 -41.73
N HIS A 438 -19.40 17.57 -42.06
CA HIS A 438 -20.67 17.83 -42.78
C HIS A 438 -20.43 18.41 -44.20
N PRO A 439 -19.78 17.68 -45.12
CA PRO A 439 -19.47 18.19 -46.46
C PRO A 439 -20.70 18.46 -47.33
N SER A 440 -21.86 17.89 -46.99
CA SER A 440 -23.15 18.05 -47.68
C SER A 440 -23.79 19.44 -47.54
N LEU A 441 -23.32 20.29 -46.61
CA LEU A 441 -23.86 21.63 -46.37
C LEU A 441 -23.88 22.50 -47.63
N THR A 442 -25.05 23.10 -47.93
CA THR A 442 -25.23 24.01 -49.06
C THR A 442 -24.46 25.32 -48.89
N LYS A 443 -24.26 26.05 -49.99
CA LYS A 443 -23.62 27.39 -49.98
C LYS A 443 -24.35 28.40 -49.07
N ALA A 444 -25.66 28.26 -48.88
CA ALA A 444 -26.45 29.11 -47.99
C ALA A 444 -26.20 28.76 -46.51
N GLU A 445 -26.15 27.47 -46.17
CA GLU A 445 -25.90 26.98 -44.83
C GLU A 445 -24.47 27.26 -44.37
N ARG A 446 -23.47 26.99 -45.23
CA ARG A 446 -22.06 27.36 -44.95
C ARG A 446 -21.91 28.87 -44.70
N LYS A 447 -22.66 29.71 -45.43
CA LYS A 447 -22.73 31.16 -45.19
C LYS A 447 -23.39 31.51 -43.85
N LYS A 448 -24.48 30.83 -43.46
CA LYS A 448 -25.16 31.02 -42.16
C LYS A 448 -24.23 30.64 -41.00
N LEU A 449 -23.56 29.49 -41.10
CA LEU A 449 -22.62 28.96 -40.12
C LEU A 449 -21.38 29.86 -39.96
N CYS A 450 -20.73 30.24 -41.06
CA CYS A 450 -19.58 31.15 -41.02
C CYS A 450 -19.94 32.58 -40.59
N GLY A 451 -21.23 32.93 -40.59
CA GLY A 451 -21.73 34.21 -40.09
C GLY A 451 -21.77 34.33 -38.56
N LEU A 452 -21.49 33.23 -37.83
CA LEU A 452 -21.39 33.24 -36.37
C LEU A 452 -20.07 33.81 -35.83
N MET A 453 -19.05 33.93 -36.68
CA MET A 453 -17.69 34.34 -36.29
C MET A 453 -17.28 35.69 -36.86
N ASP A 454 -16.73 36.56 -36.00
CA ASP A 454 -16.10 37.82 -36.42
C ASP A 454 -14.58 37.62 -36.57
N VAL A 455 -14.09 37.76 -37.81
CA VAL A 455 -12.67 37.63 -38.15
C VAL A 455 -11.78 38.68 -37.50
N LYS A 456 -12.34 39.82 -37.05
CA LYS A 456 -11.59 40.86 -36.30
C LYS A 456 -11.20 40.40 -34.89
N LYS A 457 -11.84 39.35 -34.38
CA LYS A 457 -11.61 38.76 -33.06
C LYS A 457 -10.78 37.48 -33.12
N PHE A 458 -10.08 37.25 -34.23
CA PHE A 458 -9.13 36.14 -34.37
C PHE A 458 -7.75 36.54 -33.85
N THR A 459 -7.03 35.60 -33.25
CA THR A 459 -5.57 35.75 -33.08
C THR A 459 -4.84 35.67 -34.44
N MET A 460 -3.56 36.03 -34.46
CA MET A 460 -2.72 35.91 -35.66
C MET A 460 -2.65 34.45 -36.14
N ASP A 461 -2.58 33.49 -35.21
CA ASP A 461 -2.49 32.05 -35.54
C ASP A 461 -3.80 31.53 -36.13
N ALA A 462 -4.96 31.89 -35.53
CA ALA A 462 -6.27 31.57 -36.09
C ALA A 462 -6.48 32.20 -37.48
N SER A 463 -6.00 33.44 -37.67
CA SER A 463 -6.02 34.12 -38.97
C SER A 463 -5.13 33.42 -40.00
N MET A 464 -3.92 32.99 -39.64
CA MET A 464 -3.04 32.24 -40.55
C MET A 464 -3.66 30.90 -40.97
N HIS A 465 -4.30 30.18 -40.03
CA HIS A 465 -5.03 28.95 -40.36
C HIS A 465 -6.24 29.24 -41.27
N ALA A 466 -7.04 30.26 -40.97
CA ALA A 466 -8.23 30.61 -41.77
C ALA A 466 -7.91 31.14 -43.18
N ALA A 467 -6.77 31.83 -43.34
CA ALA A 467 -6.29 32.27 -44.66
C ALA A 467 -5.90 31.11 -45.59
N GLN A 468 -5.56 29.93 -45.03
CA GLN A 468 -5.14 28.74 -45.78
C GLN A 468 -6.24 27.67 -45.89
N ASN A 469 -7.46 27.94 -45.39
CA ASN A 469 -8.49 26.92 -45.20
C ASN A 469 -9.53 26.88 -46.32
N GLU A 470 -9.34 25.94 -47.26
CA GLU A 470 -10.20 25.74 -48.43
C GLU A 470 -11.67 25.39 -48.13
N ARG A 471 -12.01 25.00 -46.89
CA ARG A 471 -13.40 24.72 -46.48
C ARG A 471 -14.22 26.00 -46.29
N LEU A 472 -13.57 27.14 -46.06
CA LEU A 472 -14.23 28.43 -45.83
C LEU A 472 -14.74 29.07 -47.13
N PRO A 473 -15.87 29.82 -47.11
CA PRO A 473 -16.27 30.63 -48.24
C PRO A 473 -15.21 31.68 -48.58
N LEU A 474 -14.83 31.83 -49.86
CA LEU A 474 -13.79 32.77 -50.32
C LEU A 474 -13.93 34.20 -49.75
N ARG A 475 -15.16 34.68 -49.54
CA ARG A 475 -15.43 35.98 -48.91
C ARG A 475 -14.83 36.09 -47.50
N VAL A 476 -14.90 35.03 -46.70
CA VAL A 476 -14.34 34.98 -45.34
C VAL A 476 -12.82 34.98 -45.40
N VAL A 477 -12.22 34.15 -46.27
CA VAL A 477 -10.76 34.09 -46.49
C VAL A 477 -10.19 35.46 -46.88
N VAL A 478 -10.87 36.18 -47.80
CA VAL A 478 -10.47 37.55 -48.18
C VAL A 478 -10.60 38.54 -47.03
N GLN A 479 -11.63 38.42 -46.18
CA GLN A 479 -11.76 39.27 -44.98
C GLN A 479 -10.66 39.01 -43.94
N VAL A 480 -10.24 37.75 -43.76
CA VAL A 480 -9.10 37.38 -42.89
C VAL A 480 -7.78 37.94 -43.43
N LEU A 481 -7.51 37.77 -44.73
CA LEU A 481 -6.30 38.29 -45.37
C LEU A 481 -6.20 39.82 -45.27
N PHE A 482 -7.32 40.53 -45.44
CA PHE A 482 -7.39 41.98 -45.27
C PHE A 482 -7.05 42.40 -43.83
N GLU A 483 -7.57 41.68 -42.84
CA GLU A 483 -7.33 41.97 -41.42
C GLU A 483 -5.87 41.68 -41.00
N GLN A 484 -5.24 40.64 -41.54
CA GLN A 484 -3.81 40.38 -41.34
C GLN A 484 -2.94 41.53 -41.86
N VAL A 485 -3.23 42.05 -43.06
CA VAL A 485 -2.51 43.21 -43.62
C VAL A 485 -2.74 44.47 -42.76
N ARG A 486 -3.96 44.67 -42.24
CA ARG A 486 -4.29 45.76 -41.32
C ARG A 486 -3.45 45.72 -40.05
N VAL A 487 -3.29 44.55 -39.43
CA VAL A 487 -2.50 44.38 -38.20
C VAL A 487 -0.99 44.51 -38.47
N ALA A 488 -0.49 43.96 -39.58
CA ALA A 488 0.92 44.07 -39.97
C ALA A 488 1.34 45.52 -40.25
N GLY A 489 0.47 46.34 -40.86
CA GLY A 489 0.74 47.75 -41.15
C GLY A 489 1.00 48.59 -39.89
N VAL A 490 0.30 48.31 -38.78
CA VAL A 490 0.44 49.06 -37.52
C VAL A 490 1.81 48.82 -36.85
N GLN A 491 2.38 47.62 -36.98
CA GLN A 491 3.67 47.28 -36.36
C GLN A 491 4.88 47.94 -37.07
N SER A 492 4.69 48.44 -38.29
CA SER A 492 5.76 49.07 -39.08
C SER A 492 6.16 50.48 -38.57
N LEU A 493 5.26 51.17 -37.87
CA LEU A 493 5.38 52.62 -37.61
C LEU A 493 6.28 53.02 -36.45
N HIS A 494 6.79 52.08 -35.64
CA HIS A 494 7.32 52.41 -34.31
C HIS A 494 8.85 52.55 -34.15
N ASN A 495 9.63 52.42 -35.25
CA ASN A 495 11.11 52.37 -35.21
C ASN A 495 11.83 53.39 -36.12
N ASN A 496 11.74 54.70 -35.83
CA ASN A 496 12.90 55.62 -35.81
C ASN A 496 12.53 57.08 -35.38
N PRO A 497 13.50 57.91 -34.93
CA PRO A 497 13.19 59.16 -34.21
C PRO A 497 13.38 60.48 -35.00
N ARG A 498 12.57 61.49 -34.61
CA ARG A 498 12.72 62.96 -34.76
C ARG A 498 12.73 63.58 -36.17
N GLY A 499 11.76 64.48 -36.42
CA GLY A 499 11.76 65.42 -37.56
C GLY A 499 10.55 66.37 -37.61
N THR A 500 10.66 67.52 -36.92
CA THR A 500 10.07 68.86 -37.16
C THR A 500 9.26 69.06 -38.47
N SER A 501 8.10 69.76 -38.55
CA SER A 501 7.11 70.34 -37.59
C SER A 501 5.89 70.88 -38.40
N ASN A 502 4.79 71.22 -37.71
CA ASN A 502 3.66 72.07 -38.18
C ASN A 502 2.72 71.45 -39.26
N SER A 503 1.41 71.73 -39.29
CA SER A 503 0.51 72.46 -38.36
C SER A 503 -0.97 72.13 -38.62
N THR A 504 -1.85 72.38 -37.63
CA THR A 504 -3.26 72.91 -37.76
C THR A 504 -4.28 72.14 -38.65
N THR A 505 -5.51 71.80 -38.23
CA THR A 505 -6.27 72.15 -37.00
C THR A 505 -7.57 71.32 -36.87
N ASN A 506 -8.19 71.39 -35.68
CA ASN A 506 -9.61 71.20 -35.36
C ASN A 506 -10.18 69.78 -35.12
N THR A 507 -10.43 69.54 -33.82
CA THR A 507 -11.71 69.10 -33.20
C THR A 507 -12.30 67.72 -33.50
N ASP A 508 -12.83 66.93 -32.55
CA ASP A 508 -12.90 66.92 -31.06
C ASP A 508 -13.53 65.54 -30.69
N GLU A 509 -13.38 64.89 -29.52
CA GLU A 509 -12.46 65.06 -28.39
C GLU A 509 -12.25 63.69 -27.66
N GLU A 510 -11.53 63.70 -26.54
CA GLU A 510 -11.09 62.56 -25.70
C GLU A 510 -12.25 61.66 -25.15
N TRP A 511 -12.05 60.40 -24.73
CA TRP A 511 -11.22 60.02 -23.57
C TRP A 511 -10.65 58.58 -23.58
N GLU A 512 -9.34 58.46 -23.81
CA GLU A 512 -8.51 57.41 -23.18
C GLU A 512 -7.73 58.03 -22.00
N LYS A 513 -7.58 57.30 -20.88
CA LYS A 513 -6.39 57.27 -19.98
C LYS A 513 -6.72 56.59 -18.63
N SER A 514 -6.45 55.28 -18.48
CA SER A 514 -6.18 54.62 -17.18
C SER A 514 -5.88 53.09 -17.26
N ALA A 515 -4.98 52.63 -18.15
CA ALA A 515 -4.58 51.20 -18.18
C ALA A 515 -3.18 50.88 -18.75
N ALA A 516 -2.32 51.88 -18.98
CA ALA A 516 -1.11 51.72 -19.80
C ALA A 516 0.19 51.36 -19.05
N GLU A 517 0.11 50.91 -17.79
CA GLU A 517 1.27 50.50 -16.96
C GLU A 517 0.95 49.22 -16.17
N ASP A 518 1.23 48.04 -16.74
CA ASP A 518 1.66 46.82 -15.99
C ASP A 518 2.04 45.63 -16.90
N CYS A 519 1.44 45.53 -18.10
CA CYS A 519 1.43 44.30 -18.92
C CYS A 519 2.76 43.96 -19.66
N ASN A 520 3.92 44.34 -19.10
CA ASN A 520 5.25 44.09 -19.68
C ASN A 520 6.10 43.02 -18.95
N SER A 521 5.69 42.54 -17.77
CA SER A 521 6.47 41.58 -16.97
C SER A 521 6.35 40.11 -17.45
N LEU A 522 5.18 39.71 -17.93
CA LEU A 522 4.85 38.29 -18.21
C LEU A 522 5.48 37.68 -19.47
N LYS A 523 6.14 38.47 -20.32
CA LYS A 523 6.58 38.03 -21.66
C LYS A 523 7.95 37.31 -21.69
N LYS A 524 8.50 36.92 -20.52
CA LYS A 524 9.88 36.40 -20.40
C LYS A 524 10.02 35.00 -19.75
N GLN A 525 8.92 34.27 -19.55
CA GLN A 525 8.93 32.85 -19.14
C GLN A 525 7.92 32.00 -19.93
N MET A 526 8.16 31.78 -21.23
CA MET A 526 7.58 30.66 -21.99
C MET A 526 8.31 30.46 -23.32
N SER A 527 9.48 29.81 -23.27
CA SER A 527 10.21 29.35 -24.46
C SER A 527 10.99 28.08 -24.15
N GLN A 528 11.00 27.14 -25.12
CA GLN A 528 11.52 25.75 -25.01
C GLN A 528 10.64 24.86 -24.06
N MET A 529 10.31 23.59 -24.34
CA MET A 529 10.48 22.72 -25.53
C MET A 529 9.33 21.66 -25.44
N LYS A 530 8.54 21.36 -26.49
CA LYS A 530 8.72 20.28 -27.49
C LYS A 530 9.09 18.89 -26.89
N VAL A 531 8.50 17.75 -27.28
CA VAL A 531 7.73 17.42 -28.51
C VAL A 531 6.95 16.06 -28.44
N LYS A 532 6.00 15.87 -29.37
CA LYS A 532 5.38 14.62 -29.90
C LYS A 532 4.47 13.71 -29.03
N GLU A 533 3.28 13.45 -29.59
CA GLU A 533 2.63 12.14 -29.64
C GLU A 533 3.07 11.37 -30.91
N ASP A 534 2.85 10.04 -30.97
CA ASP A 534 2.74 9.24 -32.20
C ASP A 534 1.94 7.95 -31.87
N GLU A 535 1.20 7.37 -32.83
CA GLU A 535 0.09 6.41 -32.57
C GLU A 535 0.42 4.90 -32.60
N PHE A 536 -0.40 4.11 -31.87
CA PHE A 536 -0.71 2.71 -32.19
C PHE A 536 -2.11 2.56 -32.87
N PRO A 537 -2.22 1.78 -33.95
CA PRO A 537 -3.49 1.14 -34.39
C PRO A 537 -3.79 -0.11 -33.55
N LYS A 538 -4.99 -0.27 -32.97
CA LYS A 538 -6.15 -1.04 -33.53
C LYS A 538 -5.85 -2.53 -33.81
N SER A 539 -6.19 -3.48 -32.93
CA SER A 539 -7.52 -4.11 -32.65
C SER A 539 -7.93 -5.21 -33.66
N GLY A 540 -8.59 -6.33 -33.30
CA GLY A 540 -8.93 -6.93 -31.99
C GLY A 540 -10.21 -7.83 -32.03
N LYS A 541 -10.37 -8.77 -31.05
CA LYS A 541 -11.65 -9.47 -30.66
C LYS A 541 -12.27 -10.45 -31.70
N LEU A 542 -13.08 -11.50 -31.40
CA LEU A 542 -13.50 -12.19 -30.14
C LEU A 542 -14.02 -13.64 -30.41
N ALA A 543 -14.19 -14.44 -29.34
CA ALA A 543 -15.19 -15.55 -29.20
C ALA A 543 -14.87 -16.93 -29.85
N LYS A 544 -15.46 -18.08 -29.44
CA LYS A 544 -16.45 -18.41 -28.37
C LYS A 544 -16.48 -19.94 -28.06
N LYS A 545 -16.54 -20.37 -26.78
CA LYS A 545 -17.58 -21.28 -26.20
C LYS A 545 -17.23 -21.92 -24.83
N ASN A 546 -18.19 -21.79 -23.91
CA ASN A 546 -18.77 -22.76 -22.97
C ASN A 546 -17.91 -23.82 -22.24
N SER A 547 -18.03 -23.83 -20.90
CA SER A 547 -18.82 -24.88 -20.21
C SER A 547 -19.48 -24.31 -18.93
N LYS A 548 -20.27 -25.11 -18.20
CA LYS A 548 -20.93 -24.74 -16.93
C LYS A 548 -20.51 -25.71 -15.83
N ASN A 549 -20.45 -25.25 -14.58
CA ASN A 549 -21.12 -25.95 -13.47
C ASN A 549 -21.28 -25.06 -12.23
N SER A 550 -22.05 -25.51 -11.24
CA SER A 550 -22.55 -24.72 -10.12
C SER A 550 -22.28 -25.37 -8.76
N LYS A 551 -22.17 -24.53 -7.71
CA LYS A 551 -22.86 -24.71 -6.42
C LYS A 551 -22.73 -23.45 -5.53
N SER A 552 -23.52 -23.41 -4.47
CA SER A 552 -23.77 -22.24 -3.63
C SER A 552 -22.88 -22.16 -2.38
N GLY A 553 -22.61 -20.94 -1.93
CA GLY A 553 -21.98 -20.61 -0.64
C GLY A 553 -22.21 -19.13 -0.33
N VAL A 554 -22.50 -18.79 0.94
CA VAL A 554 -22.91 -17.43 1.32
C VAL A 554 -21.71 -16.47 1.24
N GLN A 555 -21.79 -15.48 0.35
CA GLN A 555 -20.79 -14.41 0.26
C GLN A 555 -21.16 -13.24 1.17
N LEU A 556 -20.23 -12.88 2.07
CA LEU A 556 -20.17 -11.54 2.64
C LEU A 556 -19.67 -10.56 1.58
N LEU A 557 -20.18 -9.32 1.59
CA LEU A 557 -19.97 -8.34 0.54
C LEU A 557 -18.50 -7.86 0.50
N PRO A 558 -17.79 -7.96 -0.65
CA PRO A 558 -16.46 -7.38 -0.80
C PRO A 558 -16.54 -5.85 -0.90
N SER A 559 -15.65 -5.16 -0.17
CA SER A 559 -15.57 -3.70 -0.15
C SER A 559 -15.16 -3.12 -1.50
N ARG A 560 -16.04 -2.33 -2.13
CA ARG A 560 -15.75 -1.60 -3.38
C ARG A 560 -15.22 -0.20 -3.09
N SER A 561 -14.04 0.11 -3.61
CA SER A 561 -13.63 1.49 -3.96
C SER A 561 -12.41 1.47 -4.91
N ARG A 562 -12.56 1.96 -6.15
CA ARG A 562 -11.47 2.04 -7.15
C ARG A 562 -11.62 3.25 -8.12
N ARG A 563 -11.33 4.47 -7.65
CA ARG A 563 -11.21 5.70 -8.47
C ARG A 563 -12.41 5.95 -9.44
N ILE A 564 -13.57 6.25 -8.88
CA ILE A 564 -14.88 6.09 -9.55
C ILE A 564 -15.48 7.46 -9.95
N PHE A 565 -14.85 8.18 -10.90
CA PHE A 565 -15.55 9.25 -11.64
C PHE A 565 -14.94 9.64 -13.01
N ASP A 566 -13.65 9.41 -13.25
CA ASP A 566 -13.00 9.86 -14.51
C ASP A 566 -12.87 8.77 -15.57
N LYS A 567 -13.16 7.50 -15.22
CA LYS A 567 -13.19 6.36 -16.16
C LYS A 567 -14.48 6.23 -16.97
N LEU A 568 -15.57 6.90 -16.57
CA LEU A 568 -16.90 6.65 -17.13
C LEU A 568 -17.07 7.09 -18.60
N TRP A 569 -16.23 8.00 -19.11
CA TRP A 569 -16.37 8.58 -20.47
C TRP A 569 -15.03 8.77 -21.20
N ALA A 570 -14.19 7.73 -21.24
CA ALA A 570 -13.02 7.69 -22.12
C ALA A 570 -13.40 7.15 -23.51
N VAL A 571 -13.26 7.97 -24.55
CA VAL A 571 -13.70 7.68 -25.93
C VAL A 571 -12.53 7.26 -26.83
N GLY A 572 -12.77 6.30 -27.73
CA GLY A 572 -12.08 6.25 -29.03
C GLY A 572 -11.07 5.12 -29.29
N LYS A 573 -11.54 4.00 -29.87
CA LYS A 573 -10.98 3.36 -31.09
C LYS A 573 -11.83 2.12 -31.48
N GLY A 574 -12.64 2.26 -32.53
CA GLY A 574 -13.56 1.23 -33.04
C GLY A 574 -12.91 0.18 -33.95
N ASN A 575 -13.65 -0.90 -34.22
CA ASN A 575 -13.21 -2.09 -34.97
C ASN A 575 -14.37 -2.65 -35.82
N ALA A 576 -14.11 -3.16 -37.02
CA ALA A 576 -15.11 -3.73 -37.94
C ALA A 576 -14.56 -4.92 -38.75
N GLU A 577 -15.46 -5.81 -39.19
CA GLU A 577 -15.17 -7.04 -39.96
C GLU A 577 -15.43 -6.81 -41.49
N SER A 578 -15.25 -7.72 -42.46
CA SER A 578 -15.11 -9.20 -42.46
C SER A 578 -14.58 -9.76 -43.80
N LYS A 579 -14.14 -11.05 -43.81
CA LYS A 579 -14.07 -12.01 -44.97
C LYS A 579 -13.02 -11.72 -46.08
N SER A 580 -12.45 -12.69 -46.83
CA SER A 580 -12.41 -14.19 -46.88
C SER A 580 -11.46 -14.63 -48.04
N SER A 581 -10.88 -15.83 -48.26
CA SER A 581 -10.70 -17.16 -47.59
C SER A 581 -9.73 -18.02 -48.49
N GLU A 582 -9.45 -19.35 -48.47
CA GLU A 582 -10.01 -20.58 -47.83
C GLU A 582 -8.94 -21.65 -47.42
N THR A 583 -8.61 -22.60 -48.33
CA THR A 583 -7.94 -23.92 -48.24
C THR A 583 -6.42 -23.89 -48.52
N SER A 584 -5.57 -24.91 -48.28
CA SER A 584 -5.61 -26.19 -47.51
C SER A 584 -4.17 -26.74 -47.36
N GLY A 585 -3.91 -27.73 -46.48
CA GLY A 585 -2.70 -28.57 -46.57
C GLY A 585 -1.95 -28.91 -45.26
N SER A 586 -1.55 -30.19 -45.19
CA SER A 586 -0.53 -30.88 -44.37
C SER A 586 0.77 -30.12 -44.00
N SER A 587 1.62 -30.52 -43.04
CA SER A 587 1.53 -31.32 -41.79
C SER A 587 2.97 -31.61 -41.28
N GLN A 588 3.17 -31.74 -39.96
CA GLN A 588 4.36 -32.33 -39.28
C GLN A 588 5.72 -31.58 -39.31
N SER A 589 6.31 -31.53 -38.12
CA SER A 589 7.75 -31.44 -37.78
C SER A 589 8.15 -32.80 -37.11
N PRO A 590 9.38 -33.09 -36.60
CA PRO A 590 10.53 -32.20 -36.31
C PRO A 590 12.00 -32.75 -36.49
N THR A 591 12.99 -31.87 -36.25
CA THR A 591 14.36 -32.09 -35.68
C THR A 591 15.46 -33.02 -36.28
N SER A 592 16.64 -32.39 -36.52
CA SER A 592 17.99 -32.69 -35.94
C SER A 592 19.16 -33.34 -36.75
N MET A 593 20.36 -32.71 -36.58
CA MET A 593 21.77 -33.19 -36.59
C MET A 593 22.49 -33.76 -37.86
N VAL A 594 23.29 -32.90 -38.54
CA VAL A 594 24.80 -32.82 -38.60
C VAL A 594 25.62 -34.12 -38.29
N PRO A 595 26.77 -34.49 -38.95
CA PRO A 595 27.80 -33.66 -39.66
C PRO A 595 28.43 -34.17 -41.00
N GLY A 596 29.28 -33.32 -41.64
CA GLY A 596 30.44 -33.71 -42.51
C GLY A 596 30.18 -33.82 -44.04
N ASP A 597 31.14 -33.57 -44.94
CA ASP A 597 32.47 -32.93 -44.81
C ASP A 597 33.01 -32.35 -46.16
N THR A 598 34.17 -31.70 -46.15
CA THR A 598 34.82 -30.82 -47.16
C THR A 598 34.81 -31.11 -48.69
N LYS A 599 34.76 -30.01 -49.49
CA LYS A 599 35.76 -29.48 -50.47
C LYS A 599 35.39 -29.22 -51.96
N SER A 600 35.86 -28.04 -52.42
CA SER A 600 36.28 -27.61 -53.78
C SER A 600 35.32 -27.59 -54.99
N SER A 601 35.09 -26.37 -55.53
CA SER A 601 34.68 -26.10 -56.92
C SER A 601 35.21 -24.73 -57.38
N VAL A 602 35.75 -24.64 -58.61
CA VAL A 602 36.02 -23.43 -59.45
C VAL A 602 36.73 -23.85 -60.76
N PRO A 603 36.80 -23.02 -61.84
CA PRO A 603 36.03 -21.81 -62.20
C PRO A 603 35.58 -21.79 -63.69
N ILE A 604 35.27 -20.57 -64.19
CA ILE A 604 35.18 -20.07 -65.58
C ILE A 604 33.73 -19.88 -66.05
N ASN A 605 33.21 -18.70 -66.41
CA ASN A 605 33.51 -17.26 -66.27
C ASN A 605 32.52 -16.57 -67.24
N ASN A 606 32.02 -15.36 -66.95
CA ASN A 606 32.34 -14.18 -67.76
C ASN A 606 31.70 -12.89 -67.19
N THR A 607 32.34 -11.78 -67.58
CA THR A 607 32.15 -10.36 -67.22
C THR A 607 31.30 -9.64 -68.31
N PRO A 608 31.09 -8.29 -68.36
CA PRO A 608 31.70 -7.13 -67.64
C PRO A 608 30.63 -6.15 -67.05
N GLU A 609 30.86 -4.87 -66.65
CA GLU A 609 31.99 -3.93 -66.81
C GLU A 609 32.08 -2.88 -65.66
N SER A 610 33.00 -1.91 -65.78
CA SER A 610 33.33 -0.82 -64.83
C SER A 610 32.34 0.38 -64.89
N GLU A 611 32.35 1.43 -64.05
CA GLU A 611 33.41 2.06 -63.22
C GLU A 611 32.89 2.60 -61.86
N SER A 612 33.75 2.66 -60.82
CA SER A 612 33.65 3.53 -59.60
C SER A 612 34.59 3.06 -58.45
N ALA A 613 35.81 2.62 -58.77
CA ALA A 613 36.60 1.76 -57.89
C ALA A 613 37.50 2.46 -56.85
N GLU A 614 38.15 3.57 -57.20
CA GLU A 614 39.35 4.02 -56.46
C GLU A 614 39.08 4.59 -55.07
N ILE A 615 38.02 5.40 -54.89
CA ILE A 615 37.67 6.01 -53.60
C ILE A 615 37.24 4.96 -52.54
N LYS A 616 36.93 3.72 -52.94
CA LYS A 616 36.52 2.63 -52.03
C LYS A 616 37.68 1.80 -51.48
N MET A 617 38.92 1.97 -51.96
CA MET A 617 40.06 1.20 -51.46
C MET A 617 40.62 1.72 -50.13
N GLU A 618 40.93 3.01 -50.01
CA GLU A 618 41.55 3.54 -48.78
C GLU A 618 40.69 3.33 -47.53
N ILE A 619 39.37 3.55 -47.63
CA ILE A 619 38.44 3.35 -46.52
C ILE A 619 38.44 1.87 -46.07
N ARG A 620 38.51 0.93 -47.02
CA ARG A 620 38.61 -0.51 -46.69
C ARG A 620 39.96 -0.87 -46.09
N TYR A 621 41.06 -0.33 -46.63
CA TYR A 621 42.39 -0.58 -46.08
C TYR A 621 42.53 0.00 -44.66
N SER A 622 42.05 1.22 -44.43
CA SER A 622 42.04 1.86 -43.11
C SER A 622 41.17 1.09 -42.10
N ILE A 623 39.98 0.62 -42.50
CA ILE A 623 39.15 -0.24 -41.63
C ILE A 623 39.87 -1.57 -41.33
N ILE A 624 40.46 -2.23 -42.31
CA ILE A 624 41.17 -3.51 -42.10
C ILE A 624 42.41 -3.31 -41.23
N VAL A 625 43.21 -2.26 -41.46
CA VAL A 625 44.38 -1.93 -40.64
C VAL A 625 43.98 -1.56 -39.22
N CYS A 626 42.89 -0.81 -39.02
CA CYS A 626 42.32 -0.56 -37.69
C CYS A 626 41.84 -1.86 -37.01
N PHE A 627 41.21 -2.78 -37.74
CA PHE A 627 40.72 -4.05 -37.19
C PHE A 627 41.87 -5.01 -36.85
N VAL A 628 42.93 -5.03 -37.67
CA VAL A 628 44.16 -5.79 -37.44
C VAL A 628 44.99 -5.18 -36.32
N LEU A 629 45.10 -3.85 -36.21
CA LEU A 629 45.70 -3.19 -35.05
C LEU A 629 44.90 -3.45 -33.77
N PHE A 630 43.57 -3.41 -33.83
CA PHE A 630 42.72 -3.75 -32.68
C PHE A 630 42.91 -5.21 -32.25
N LEU A 631 42.99 -6.15 -33.18
CA LEU A 631 43.33 -7.55 -32.90
C LEU A 631 44.75 -7.70 -32.35
N LEU A 632 45.75 -7.05 -32.95
CA LEU A 632 47.15 -7.12 -32.53
C LEU A 632 47.39 -6.48 -31.17
N VAL A 633 46.70 -5.39 -30.82
CA VAL A 633 46.73 -4.81 -29.46
C VAL A 633 46.09 -5.78 -28.46
N ASN A 634 44.97 -6.42 -28.79
CA ASN A 634 44.35 -7.46 -27.95
C ASN A 634 45.16 -8.78 -27.89
N LEU A 635 46.14 -8.98 -28.78
CA LEU A 635 47.04 -10.15 -28.81
C LEU A 635 48.45 -9.86 -28.25
N SER A 636 48.86 -8.60 -28.16
CA SER A 636 50.19 -8.18 -27.67
C SER A 636 50.16 -7.44 -26.32
N LEU A 637 48.98 -7.06 -25.81
CA LEU A 637 48.78 -6.87 -24.37
C LEU A 637 49.24 -8.15 -23.65
N PRO A 638 50.21 -8.08 -22.70
CA PRO A 638 50.54 -9.23 -21.90
C PRO A 638 49.27 -9.67 -21.16
N ARG A 639 48.96 -10.98 -21.22
CA ARG A 639 47.99 -11.56 -20.30
C ARG A 639 48.58 -11.48 -18.89
N TYR A 640 48.34 -10.34 -18.23
CA TYR A 640 48.33 -10.27 -16.78
C TYR A 640 47.26 -11.25 -16.31
N THR A 641 47.71 -12.48 -16.03
CA THR A 641 46.97 -13.40 -15.18
C THR A 641 47.06 -12.86 -13.76
N GLU A 642 46.36 -11.74 -13.51
CA GLU A 642 45.92 -11.41 -12.16
C GLU A 642 45.18 -12.64 -11.65
N SER A 643 45.80 -13.34 -10.70
CA SER A 643 45.13 -14.40 -9.97
C SER A 643 43.89 -13.80 -9.34
N LEU A 644 42.71 -14.28 -9.73
CA LEU A 644 41.42 -13.87 -9.16
C LEU A 644 41.57 -13.74 -7.64
N PRO A 645 41.46 -12.51 -7.06
CA PRO A 645 41.84 -12.29 -5.67
C PRO A 645 41.02 -13.22 -4.78
N ARG A 646 41.75 -14.03 -4.00
CA ARG A 646 41.17 -15.12 -3.22
C ARG A 646 40.58 -14.53 -1.94
N CYS A 647 39.25 -14.57 -1.85
CA CYS A 647 38.55 -14.30 -0.62
C CYS A 647 39.02 -15.29 0.44
N LYS A 648 39.22 -14.84 1.68
CA LYS A 648 39.25 -15.73 2.84
C LYS A 648 37.96 -15.58 3.62
N ALA A 649 37.44 -16.68 4.14
CA ALA A 649 36.23 -16.70 4.94
C ALA A 649 36.43 -17.52 6.22
N TRP A 650 35.81 -17.06 7.29
CA TRP A 650 35.68 -17.78 8.56
C TRP A 650 34.27 -17.64 9.09
N LEU A 651 33.73 -18.70 9.68
CA LEU A 651 32.59 -18.56 10.57
C LEU A 651 33.03 -17.87 11.86
N VAL A 652 32.13 -17.11 12.45
CA VAL A 652 32.36 -16.27 13.63
C VAL A 652 31.28 -16.60 14.66
N GLN A 653 31.63 -16.68 15.94
CA GLN A 653 30.72 -17.07 17.00
C GLN A 653 31.05 -16.33 18.31
N SER A 654 30.00 -15.97 19.04
CA SER A 654 30.06 -15.70 20.48
C SER A 654 29.52 -16.93 21.19
N ILE A 655 30.17 -17.40 22.25
CA ILE A 655 29.61 -18.41 23.17
C ILE A 655 29.48 -17.72 24.54
N PRO A 656 28.31 -17.79 25.21
CA PRO A 656 28.16 -17.30 26.58
C PRO A 656 29.19 -17.93 27.51
N THR A 657 29.75 -17.16 28.44
CA THR A 657 30.61 -17.70 29.50
C THR A 657 29.91 -18.81 30.30
N ASP A 658 30.67 -19.62 31.03
CA ASP A 658 30.09 -20.59 31.97
C ASP A 658 29.21 -21.66 31.28
N MET A 659 29.52 -22.02 30.02
CA MET A 659 28.93 -23.13 29.25
C MET A 659 29.96 -24.25 29.02
N PRO A 660 30.35 -25.02 30.05
CA PRO A 660 31.47 -25.97 29.97
C PRO A 660 31.21 -27.16 29.01
N ASP A 661 29.95 -27.51 28.76
CA ASP A 661 29.55 -28.68 27.97
C ASP A 661 29.45 -28.37 26.45
N LEU A 662 29.81 -27.15 26.02
CA LEU A 662 29.83 -26.74 24.62
C LEU A 662 31.23 -26.28 24.20
N PRO A 663 32.09 -27.20 23.71
CA PRO A 663 33.42 -26.84 23.24
C PRO A 663 33.36 -25.97 21.96
N PRO A 664 34.23 -24.95 21.80
CA PRO A 664 34.32 -24.19 20.55
C PRO A 664 34.68 -25.09 19.36
N VAL A 665 33.98 -24.92 18.23
CA VAL A 665 34.32 -25.63 16.98
C VAL A 665 35.65 -25.09 16.43
N PRO A 666 36.62 -25.97 16.08
CA PRO A 666 37.92 -25.53 15.57
C PRO A 666 37.83 -24.62 14.35
N GLY A 667 38.68 -23.58 14.34
CA GLY A 667 38.78 -22.64 13.22
C GLY A 667 37.63 -21.62 13.11
N VAL A 668 36.71 -21.57 14.07
CA VAL A 668 35.71 -20.50 14.23
C VAL A 668 36.34 -19.35 15.03
N LEU A 669 36.02 -18.11 14.67
CA LEU A 669 36.57 -16.90 15.31
C LEU A 669 35.63 -16.31 16.36
N SER A 670 36.16 -15.58 17.34
CA SER A 670 35.36 -14.76 18.27
C SER A 670 34.73 -13.57 17.55
N SER A 671 33.46 -13.25 17.86
CA SER A 671 32.81 -12.03 17.37
C SER A 671 33.53 -10.76 17.85
N GLY A 672 33.95 -10.72 19.13
CA GLY A 672 34.62 -9.55 19.71
C GLY A 672 35.95 -9.25 19.03
N ASP A 673 36.76 -10.29 18.79
CA ASP A 673 38.04 -10.16 18.09
C ASP A 673 37.83 -9.67 16.64
N VAL A 674 36.87 -10.23 15.91
CA VAL A 674 36.61 -9.84 14.51
C VAL A 674 36.15 -8.38 14.40
N LEU A 675 35.24 -7.91 15.26
CA LEU A 675 34.82 -6.50 15.24
C LEU A 675 35.96 -5.57 15.64
N LYS A 676 36.77 -5.96 16.64
CA LYS A 676 37.98 -5.22 17.03
C LYS A 676 38.98 -5.12 15.87
N TRP A 677 39.30 -6.22 15.21
CA TRP A 677 40.23 -6.24 14.07
C TRP A 677 39.74 -5.41 12.89
N LEU A 678 38.43 -5.36 12.64
CA LEU A 678 37.84 -4.50 11.61
C LEU A 678 38.02 -3.00 11.92
N ALA A 679 37.97 -2.60 13.20
CA ALA A 679 38.30 -1.22 13.58
C ALA A 679 39.82 -0.96 13.58
N ASP A 680 40.62 -1.81 14.22
CA ASP A 680 42.07 -1.63 14.35
C ASP A 680 42.80 -1.67 12.98
N ASN A 681 42.34 -2.49 12.03
CA ASN A 681 42.95 -2.61 10.69
C ASN A 681 42.38 -1.64 9.64
N SER A 682 41.29 -0.91 9.92
CA SER A 682 40.75 0.06 8.94
C SER A 682 41.73 1.22 8.72
N THR A 683 41.95 1.59 7.46
CA THR A 683 42.92 2.63 7.05
C THR A 683 42.30 3.82 6.32
N GLU A 684 41.20 3.63 5.58
CA GLU A 684 40.51 4.70 4.87
C GLU A 684 39.10 4.93 5.41
N LYS A 685 38.32 3.85 5.62
CA LYS A 685 36.87 3.97 5.79
C LYS A 685 36.22 2.76 6.47
N LEU A 686 35.33 3.03 7.43
CA LEU A 686 34.59 2.01 8.17
C LEU A 686 33.07 2.32 8.17
N ASP A 687 32.30 1.54 7.42
CA ASP A 687 30.82 1.63 7.41
C ASP A 687 30.24 0.55 8.36
N ILE A 688 29.43 0.95 9.34
CA ILE A 688 28.80 0.04 10.33
C ILE A 688 27.29 0.19 10.34
N ILE A 689 26.57 -0.93 10.23
CA ILE A 689 25.13 -1.04 10.47
C ILE A 689 24.89 -1.77 11.80
N ALA A 690 24.13 -1.14 12.67
CA ALA A 690 23.71 -1.64 13.98
C ALA A 690 22.19 -1.58 14.14
N GLN A 691 21.66 -2.31 15.13
CA GLN A 691 20.29 -2.07 15.61
C GLN A 691 20.28 -1.05 16.76
N TYR A 692 21.19 -1.24 17.71
CA TYR A 692 21.47 -0.37 18.85
C TYR A 692 22.93 -0.56 19.27
N TRP A 693 23.44 0.30 20.15
CA TRP A 693 24.80 0.28 20.67
C TRP A 693 24.81 0.19 22.19
N GLN A 694 25.59 -0.75 22.75
CA GLN A 694 25.91 -0.79 24.19
C GLN A 694 27.24 -1.56 24.39
N LEU A 695 28.32 -1.12 23.73
CA LEU A 695 29.65 -1.72 23.88
C LEU A 695 30.29 -1.39 25.23
N LYS A 696 29.89 -0.29 25.89
CA LYS A 696 30.26 0.06 27.25
C LYS A 696 29.18 -0.45 28.21
N ALA A 697 29.59 -1.15 29.26
CA ALA A 697 28.67 -1.58 30.31
C ALA A 697 28.40 -0.46 31.32
N SER A 698 27.17 -0.40 31.83
CA SER A 698 26.73 0.65 32.76
C SER A 698 26.13 0.02 34.04
N PRO A 699 26.96 -0.51 34.95
CA PRO A 699 26.48 -1.15 36.18
C PRO A 699 26.00 -0.17 37.26
N GLU A 700 26.32 1.12 37.14
CA GLU A 700 25.91 2.18 38.08
C GLU A 700 24.55 2.82 37.72
N ASP A 701 23.99 2.53 36.53
CA ASP A 701 22.74 3.12 36.06
C ASP A 701 21.53 2.23 36.38
N SER A 702 20.63 2.69 37.25
CA SER A 702 19.40 1.99 37.65
C SER A 702 18.36 1.77 36.54
N ARG A 703 18.64 2.20 35.32
CA ARG A 703 17.89 1.91 34.08
C ARG A 703 18.49 0.75 33.27
N SER A 704 19.72 0.34 33.58
CA SER A 704 20.50 -0.65 32.86
C SER A 704 20.11 -2.09 33.23
N GLY A 705 20.16 -3.00 32.26
CA GLY A 705 20.13 -4.43 32.53
C GLY A 705 21.37 -4.93 33.30
N ASP A 706 22.41 -4.10 33.39
CA ASP A 706 23.71 -4.40 34.02
C ASP A 706 23.77 -3.88 35.47
N TYR A 707 22.69 -3.26 35.99
CA TYR A 707 22.73 -2.50 37.24
C TYR A 707 23.06 -3.35 38.47
N GLY A 708 23.96 -2.86 39.32
CA GLY A 708 24.30 -3.41 40.63
C GLY A 708 25.31 -4.57 40.63
N TYR A 709 25.78 -5.05 39.47
CA TYR A 709 26.87 -6.03 39.42
C TYR A 709 28.22 -5.38 39.72
N SER A 710 29.06 -6.07 40.48
CA SER A 710 30.40 -5.59 40.82
C SER A 710 31.33 -5.55 39.60
N LYS A 711 32.41 -4.77 39.68
CA LYS A 711 33.42 -4.68 38.62
C LYS A 711 34.03 -6.04 38.26
N ASP A 712 34.23 -6.91 39.24
CA ASP A 712 34.82 -8.24 39.03
C ASP A 712 33.82 -9.20 38.36
N GLU A 713 32.52 -9.07 38.64
CA GLU A 713 31.46 -9.77 37.90
C GLU A 713 31.35 -9.26 36.47
N MET A 714 31.37 -7.94 36.25
CA MET A 714 31.35 -7.35 34.90
C MET A 714 32.57 -7.77 34.06
N TYR A 715 33.74 -7.92 34.69
CA TYR A 715 34.92 -8.52 34.07
C TYR A 715 34.72 -10.02 33.79
N ARG A 716 34.19 -10.79 34.73
CA ARG A 716 33.85 -12.22 34.55
C ARG A 716 32.83 -12.43 33.41
N PHE A 717 31.88 -11.51 33.23
CA PHE A 717 30.92 -11.54 32.12
C PHE A 717 31.55 -11.14 30.77
N GLY A 718 32.75 -10.54 30.75
CA GLY A 718 33.47 -10.15 29.53
C GLY A 718 33.11 -8.76 28.98
N ALA A 719 32.64 -7.84 29.81
CA ALA A 719 32.32 -6.46 29.38
C ALA A 719 33.54 -5.66 28.89
N ASP A 720 34.75 -6.08 29.28
CA ASP A 720 36.03 -5.55 28.81
C ASP A 720 36.26 -5.81 27.30
N GLN A 721 35.68 -6.87 26.73
CA GLN A 721 35.72 -7.12 25.29
C GLN A 721 34.89 -6.08 24.51
N GLY A 722 33.70 -5.75 25.00
CA GLY A 722 32.88 -4.66 24.44
C GLY A 722 33.61 -3.33 24.51
N SER A 723 34.16 -3.00 25.68
CA SER A 723 34.97 -1.78 25.84
C SER A 723 36.19 -1.77 24.90
N SER A 724 36.82 -2.93 24.67
CA SER A 724 37.96 -3.05 23.75
C SER A 724 37.57 -2.81 22.28
N VAL A 725 36.38 -3.24 21.85
CA VAL A 725 35.85 -2.94 20.51
C VAL A 725 35.54 -1.44 20.38
N TYR A 726 34.97 -0.81 21.42
CA TYR A 726 34.73 0.64 21.40
C TYR A 726 36.05 1.42 21.36
N THR A 727 37.07 1.04 22.15
CA THR A 727 38.38 1.70 22.11
C THR A 727 39.07 1.52 20.76
N ALA A 728 38.88 0.39 20.06
CA ALA A 728 39.35 0.24 18.68
C ALA A 728 38.64 1.19 17.69
N LEU A 729 37.35 1.50 17.90
CA LEU A 729 36.62 2.52 17.14
C LEU A 729 37.11 3.94 17.45
N GLU A 730 37.40 4.27 18.72
CA GLU A 730 38.05 5.53 19.10
C GLU A 730 39.43 5.64 18.43
N ASN A 731 40.26 4.61 18.53
CA ASN A 731 41.56 4.54 17.86
C ASN A 731 41.45 4.69 16.33
N ALA A 732 40.42 4.12 15.69
CA ALA A 732 40.20 4.28 14.25
C ALA A 732 39.81 5.72 13.90
N ALA A 733 38.92 6.33 14.69
CA ALA A 733 38.51 7.72 14.50
C ALA A 733 39.67 8.69 14.71
N ASP A 734 40.55 8.42 15.68
CA ASP A 734 41.73 9.24 15.99
C ASP A 734 42.89 9.01 15.00
N ARG A 735 42.83 7.96 14.17
CA ARG A 735 43.66 7.77 12.96
C ARG A 735 43.11 8.45 11.69
N ASP A 736 42.05 9.28 11.83
CA ASP A 736 41.33 9.94 10.72
C ASP A 736 40.65 8.98 9.72
N VAL A 737 40.35 7.73 10.14
CA VAL A 737 39.51 6.82 9.34
C VAL A 737 38.11 7.44 9.19
N TYR A 738 37.53 7.39 7.99
CA TYR A 738 36.18 7.91 7.75
C TYR A 738 35.12 6.90 8.24
N ILE A 739 34.56 7.12 9.43
CA ILE A 739 33.62 6.21 10.08
C ILE A 739 32.17 6.66 9.86
N ARG A 740 31.30 5.72 9.48
CA ARG A 740 29.86 5.97 9.31
C ARG A 740 29.02 4.91 10.02
N LEU A 741 28.29 5.36 11.04
CA LEU A 741 27.45 4.55 11.91
C LEU A 741 25.99 4.73 11.50
N LEU A 742 25.32 3.65 11.12
CA LEU A 742 23.90 3.63 10.77
C LEU A 742 23.17 2.73 11.76
N GLN A 743 22.12 3.26 12.41
CA GLN A 743 21.42 2.55 13.48
C GLN A 743 19.90 2.71 13.44
N HIS A 744 19.19 1.92 14.23
CA HIS A 744 17.84 2.25 14.66
C HIS A 744 17.89 3.09 15.95
N SER A 745 16.76 3.65 16.39
CA SER A 745 16.69 4.43 17.64
C SER A 745 16.87 3.61 18.93
N GLY A 746 17.04 2.29 18.83
CA GLY A 746 17.03 1.38 19.98
C GLY A 746 15.70 1.41 20.76
N VAL A 747 15.72 0.83 21.97
CA VAL A 747 14.59 0.89 22.93
C VAL A 747 15.13 1.00 24.37
N TYR A 748 15.49 2.22 24.78
CA TYR A 748 15.75 2.67 26.17
C TYR A 748 16.90 1.99 26.97
N PRO A 749 17.74 2.75 27.71
CA PRO A 749 17.73 4.20 27.88
C PRO A 749 18.36 4.95 26.70
N ASP A 750 19.69 4.87 26.54
CA ASP A 750 20.47 5.87 25.81
C ASP A 750 21.34 5.26 24.68
N TYR A 751 20.87 4.24 23.97
CA TYR A 751 21.65 3.51 22.93
C TYR A 751 22.06 4.31 21.67
N THR A 752 21.80 5.62 21.64
CA THR A 752 22.34 6.55 20.64
C THR A 752 23.46 7.44 21.20
N GLU A 753 23.71 7.41 22.52
CA GLU A 753 24.74 8.22 23.19
C GLU A 753 26.16 7.74 22.85
N GLU A 754 26.42 6.44 22.87
CA GLU A 754 27.70 5.84 22.44
C GLU A 754 28.15 6.32 21.04
N PRO A 755 27.38 6.10 19.95
CA PRO A 755 27.78 6.51 18.60
C PRO A 755 27.78 8.05 18.43
N SER A 756 26.93 8.79 19.15
CA SER A 756 26.95 10.26 19.15
C SER A 756 28.18 10.81 19.88
N SER A 757 28.64 10.16 20.95
CA SER A 757 29.84 10.51 21.71
C SER A 757 31.10 10.22 20.91
N LEU A 758 31.15 9.09 20.19
CA LEU A 758 32.23 8.79 19.24
C LEU A 758 32.32 9.85 18.13
N ALA A 759 31.16 10.32 17.63
CA ALA A 759 31.07 11.38 16.62
C ALA A 759 31.32 12.80 17.15
N SER A 760 31.19 13.03 18.47
CA SER A 760 31.33 14.35 19.08
C SER A 760 32.76 14.88 18.89
N GLY A 761 32.88 16.08 18.31
CA GLY A 761 34.16 16.70 17.99
C GLY A 761 34.93 16.09 16.81
N ARG A 762 34.51 14.93 16.26
CA ARG A 762 35.25 14.19 15.23
C ARG A 762 34.64 14.38 13.83
N PRO A 763 35.21 15.22 12.94
CA PRO A 763 34.61 15.55 11.65
C PRO A 763 34.57 14.38 10.67
N ASN A 764 35.48 13.40 10.82
CA ASN A 764 35.59 12.16 10.07
C ASN A 764 34.57 11.07 10.49
N VAL A 765 33.88 11.24 11.62
CA VAL A 765 32.84 10.30 12.09
C VAL A 765 31.45 10.86 11.79
N LYS A 766 30.51 10.00 11.38
CA LYS A 766 29.08 10.35 11.17
C LYS A 766 28.20 9.28 11.78
N SER A 767 27.09 9.68 12.42
CA SER A 767 26.13 8.78 13.08
C SER A 767 24.71 9.16 12.69
N GLU A 768 23.97 8.21 12.10
CA GLU A 768 22.64 8.44 11.49
C GLU A 768 21.62 7.41 11.95
N THR A 769 20.42 7.87 12.28
CA THR A 769 19.33 7.03 12.81
C THR A 769 18.21 6.85 11.80
N LEU A 770 17.93 5.61 11.41
CA LEU A 770 16.88 5.24 10.47
C LEU A 770 15.72 4.51 11.18
N LEU A 771 14.51 5.03 11.03
CA LEU A 771 13.28 4.40 11.51
C LEU A 771 12.61 3.65 10.37
N MET A 772 12.64 2.33 10.37
CA MET A 772 12.02 1.54 9.29
C MET A 772 10.49 1.62 9.33
N GLU A 773 9.88 1.80 10.50
CA GLU A 773 8.45 2.11 10.66
C GLU A 773 8.00 3.37 9.88
N LYS A 774 8.86 4.39 9.74
CA LYS A 774 8.59 5.57 8.91
C LYS A 774 8.41 5.20 7.42
N TRP A 775 9.03 4.11 6.97
CA TRP A 775 9.02 3.70 5.56
C TRP A 775 8.07 2.54 5.25
N TRP A 776 7.99 1.51 6.11
CA TRP A 776 7.15 0.31 5.92
C TRP A 776 6.00 0.16 6.94
N GLY A 777 5.85 1.08 7.90
CA GLY A 777 4.74 1.10 8.86
C GLY A 777 4.91 0.20 10.09
N SER A 778 5.94 -0.65 10.11
CA SER A 778 6.52 -1.36 11.26
C SER A 778 8.01 -1.64 10.99
N GLY A 779 8.70 -2.34 11.89
CA GLY A 779 10.07 -2.82 11.67
C GLY A 779 11.18 -1.86 12.10
N VAL A 780 12.40 -2.40 12.19
CA VAL A 780 13.61 -1.71 12.70
C VAL A 780 14.79 -1.89 11.73
N VAL A 781 15.91 -1.19 11.95
CA VAL A 781 17.19 -1.62 11.36
C VAL A 781 17.70 -2.82 12.14
N HIS A 782 17.73 -4.01 11.54
CA HIS A 782 18.15 -5.25 12.19
C HIS A 782 19.38 -5.89 11.54
N ALA A 783 19.91 -5.31 10.47
CA ALA A 783 21.17 -5.70 9.87
C ALA A 783 22.34 -5.37 10.82
N LYS A 784 23.22 -6.35 11.05
CA LYS A 784 24.47 -6.21 11.81
C LYS A 784 25.62 -6.43 10.83
N VAL A 785 26.27 -5.34 10.44
CA VAL A 785 27.24 -5.33 9.33
C VAL A 785 28.37 -4.38 9.64
N TRP A 786 29.60 -4.82 9.39
CA TRP A 786 30.78 -3.94 9.39
C TRP A 786 31.48 -4.08 8.04
N ILE A 787 31.90 -2.97 7.44
CA ILE A 787 32.61 -2.95 6.14
C ILE A 787 33.86 -2.07 6.27
N SER A 788 35.04 -2.67 6.19
CA SER A 788 36.33 -1.98 6.25
C SER A 788 36.92 -1.81 4.85
N ASP A 789 37.36 -0.58 4.53
CA ASP A 789 38.10 -0.15 3.33
C ASP A 789 37.50 -0.61 1.98
N ASN A 790 36.22 -0.99 1.95
CA ASN A 790 35.55 -1.65 0.84
C ASN A 790 36.22 -2.98 0.40
N GLN A 791 36.91 -3.65 1.33
CA GLN A 791 37.58 -4.95 1.13
C GLN A 791 36.94 -6.02 2.01
N ASP A 792 36.84 -5.73 3.31
CA ASP A 792 36.50 -6.72 4.35
C ASP A 792 35.09 -6.50 4.89
N VAL A 793 34.42 -7.59 5.27
CA VAL A 793 33.02 -7.57 5.69
C VAL A 793 32.76 -8.55 6.84
N TYR A 794 32.07 -8.10 7.89
CA TYR A 794 31.34 -8.97 8.82
C TYR A 794 29.84 -8.91 8.53
N ILE A 795 29.17 -10.07 8.54
CA ILE A 795 27.71 -10.20 8.55
C ILE A 795 27.35 -11.27 9.57
N GLY A 796 26.48 -10.99 10.54
CA GLY A 796 26.07 -11.98 11.53
C GLY A 796 24.90 -11.54 12.39
N SER A 797 24.64 -12.28 13.46
CA SER A 797 23.55 -12.00 14.39
C SER A 797 23.93 -11.05 15.54
N ALA A 798 25.22 -10.95 15.89
CA ALA A 798 25.73 -10.20 17.04
C ALA A 798 25.42 -8.70 16.95
N ASN A 799 24.64 -8.18 17.91
CA ASN A 799 24.41 -6.75 18.08
C ASN A 799 25.70 -6.02 18.43
N ASN A 800 25.68 -4.69 18.35
CA ASN A 800 26.84 -3.85 18.70
C ASN A 800 26.82 -3.54 20.20
N ASP A 801 26.73 -4.59 21.02
CA ASP A 801 26.76 -4.51 22.47
C ASP A 801 27.69 -5.57 23.07
N TRP A 802 28.14 -5.32 24.29
CA TRP A 802 29.11 -6.18 24.96
C TRP A 802 28.56 -7.60 25.24
N LYS A 803 27.25 -7.75 25.46
CA LYS A 803 26.58 -9.03 25.76
C LYS A 803 26.56 -9.93 24.53
N SER A 804 26.32 -9.37 23.35
CA SER A 804 26.41 -10.07 22.06
C SER A 804 27.84 -10.57 21.75
N LEU A 805 28.87 -10.13 22.46
CA LEU A 805 30.24 -10.66 22.29
C LEU A 805 30.54 -11.83 23.23
N THR A 806 29.94 -11.88 24.44
CA THR A 806 30.41 -12.76 25.53
C THR A 806 29.32 -13.46 26.35
N GLN A 807 28.04 -13.09 26.22
CA GLN A 807 26.91 -13.58 27.03
C GLN A 807 25.71 -14.09 26.22
N VAL A 808 25.79 -14.00 24.89
CA VAL A 808 24.77 -14.46 23.95
C VAL A 808 25.42 -15.42 22.95
N LYS A 809 24.71 -16.47 22.54
CA LYS A 809 25.21 -17.44 21.55
C LYS A 809 24.91 -16.93 20.14
N GLU A 810 25.94 -16.43 19.45
CA GLU A 810 25.81 -15.75 18.16
C GLU A 810 26.43 -16.54 17.01
N LEU A 811 26.10 -16.17 15.77
CA LEU A 811 26.81 -16.62 14.58
C LEU A 811 26.95 -15.49 13.54
N GLY A 812 28.12 -15.39 12.93
CA GLY A 812 28.37 -14.58 11.74
C GLY A 812 29.34 -15.23 10.77
N ILE A 813 29.69 -14.48 9.73
CA ILE A 813 30.75 -14.79 8.78
C ILE A 813 31.64 -13.55 8.60
N TYR A 814 32.96 -13.76 8.64
CA TYR A 814 33.98 -12.76 8.35
C TYR A 814 34.60 -13.06 6.99
N LEU A 815 34.66 -12.05 6.12
CA LEU A 815 35.07 -12.14 4.73
C LEU A 815 36.20 -11.13 4.46
N VAL A 816 37.40 -11.62 4.13
CA VAL A 816 38.62 -10.82 3.99
C VAL A 816 39.11 -10.79 2.54
N ASN A 817 39.59 -9.62 2.10
CA ASN A 817 39.95 -9.26 0.73
C ASN A 817 38.81 -9.50 -0.28
N CYS A 818 37.57 -9.34 0.19
CA CYS A 818 36.35 -9.68 -0.53
C CYS A 818 35.67 -8.47 -1.18
N HIS A 819 36.43 -7.63 -1.89
CA HIS A 819 35.94 -6.40 -2.54
C HIS A 819 34.63 -6.55 -3.34
N LYS A 820 34.42 -7.72 -3.97
CA LYS A 820 33.18 -8.02 -4.70
C LYS A 820 31.96 -8.10 -3.78
N VAL A 821 32.10 -8.63 -2.57
CA VAL A 821 31.06 -8.67 -1.54
C VAL A 821 30.93 -7.31 -0.87
N ALA A 822 32.04 -6.73 -0.40
CA ALA A 822 32.08 -5.42 0.26
C ALA A 822 31.43 -4.32 -0.60
N ARG A 823 31.72 -4.26 -1.91
CA ARG A 823 31.08 -3.32 -2.85
C ARG A 823 29.57 -3.55 -3.02
N LYS A 824 29.01 -4.73 -2.72
CA LYS A 824 27.57 -4.99 -2.79
C LYS A 824 26.87 -4.68 -1.48
N VAL A 825 27.44 -5.09 -0.35
CA VAL A 825 26.93 -4.75 0.98
C VAL A 825 27.02 -3.23 1.22
N GLY A 826 28.09 -2.59 0.74
CA GLY A 826 28.25 -1.14 0.75
C GLY A 826 27.22 -0.39 -0.11
N VAL A 827 26.68 -0.99 -1.17
CA VAL A 827 25.53 -0.39 -1.90
C VAL A 827 24.27 -0.44 -1.02
N TYR A 828 24.00 -1.56 -0.34
CA TYR A 828 22.89 -1.65 0.61
C TYR A 828 23.03 -0.64 1.76
N PHE A 829 24.23 -0.48 2.33
CA PHE A 829 24.56 0.58 3.29
C PHE A 829 24.21 1.97 2.74
N GLN A 830 24.73 2.34 1.57
CA GLN A 830 24.51 3.67 0.98
C GLN A 830 23.02 3.96 0.72
N ASN A 831 22.24 2.93 0.41
CA ASN A 831 20.81 3.07 0.19
C ASN A 831 20.07 3.34 1.51
N LEU A 832 20.33 2.58 2.56
CA LEU A 832 19.78 2.85 3.90
C LEU A 832 20.24 4.23 4.44
N TRP A 833 21.52 4.58 4.27
CA TRP A 833 22.06 5.90 4.61
C TRP A 833 21.29 7.01 3.92
N ARG A 834 20.93 6.83 2.64
CA ARG A 834 20.09 7.78 1.91
C ARG A 834 18.65 7.84 2.45
N LEU A 835 18.07 6.73 2.91
CA LEU A 835 16.73 6.74 3.52
C LEU A 835 16.69 7.59 4.80
N ALA A 836 17.76 7.63 5.59
CA ALA A 836 17.84 8.48 6.79
C ALA A 836 17.76 9.98 6.45
N HIS A 837 18.18 10.37 5.25
CA HIS A 837 18.22 11.75 4.77
C HIS A 837 17.01 12.15 3.89
N LEU A 838 16.07 11.24 3.61
CA LEU A 838 14.91 11.50 2.75
C LEU A 838 13.63 11.63 3.58
N ASN A 839 12.81 12.63 3.27
CA ASN A 839 11.49 12.80 3.88
C ASN A 839 10.57 11.65 3.46
N GLU A 840 10.29 10.72 4.38
CA GLU A 840 9.49 9.52 4.11
C GLU A 840 8.09 9.86 3.57
N SER A 841 7.52 11.00 3.97
CA SER A 841 6.15 11.38 3.62
C SER A 841 5.99 11.84 2.17
N VAL A 842 7.10 12.08 1.46
CA VAL A 842 7.15 12.33 0.01
C VAL A 842 7.37 11.03 -0.76
N PHE A 843 8.15 10.10 -0.20
CA PHE A 843 8.63 8.90 -0.88
C PHE A 843 7.93 7.60 -0.46
N THR A 844 6.79 7.67 0.23
CA THR A 844 6.00 6.50 0.65
C THR A 844 4.52 6.66 0.32
N THR A 845 3.82 5.54 0.20
CA THR A 845 2.37 5.47 0.01
C THR A 845 1.81 4.24 0.73
N THR A 846 0.50 4.22 0.96
CA THR A 846 -0.20 3.05 1.49
C THR A 846 -0.87 2.29 0.34
N ILE A 847 -0.63 0.99 0.26
CA ILE A 847 -1.25 0.07 -0.70
C ILE A 847 -2.00 -1.04 0.04
N PHE A 848 -2.97 -1.65 -0.63
CA PHE A 848 -3.56 -2.90 -0.17
C PHE A 848 -2.78 -4.07 -0.76
N ASP A 849 -2.08 -4.82 0.11
CA ASP A 849 -1.37 -6.03 -0.26
C ASP A 849 -2.39 -7.14 -0.51
N GLN A 850 -2.65 -7.45 -1.78
CA GLN A 850 -3.65 -8.44 -2.17
C GLN A 850 -3.29 -9.87 -1.71
N GLN A 851 -2.03 -10.17 -1.40
CA GLN A 851 -1.68 -11.51 -0.94
C GLN A 851 -1.84 -11.65 0.58
N TRP A 852 -1.32 -10.69 1.34
CA TRP A 852 -1.42 -10.72 2.80
C TRP A 852 -2.72 -10.12 3.34
N GLN A 853 -3.57 -9.52 2.48
CA GLN A 853 -4.89 -8.95 2.78
C GLN A 853 -4.84 -7.79 3.80
N ILE A 854 -3.75 -7.02 3.77
CA ILE A 854 -3.49 -5.91 4.72
C ILE A 854 -3.16 -4.59 4.00
N GLN A 855 -3.38 -3.46 4.68
CA GLN A 855 -2.84 -2.17 4.25
C GLN A 855 -1.37 -2.08 4.66
N ARG A 856 -0.46 -1.91 3.69
CA ARG A 856 0.98 -1.74 3.92
C ARG A 856 1.41 -0.34 3.50
N LYS A 857 2.17 0.33 4.36
CA LYS A 857 3.00 1.46 3.94
C LYS A 857 4.20 0.87 3.18
N VAL A 858 4.53 1.44 2.03
CA VAL A 858 5.65 1.02 1.18
C VAL A 858 6.31 2.24 0.54
N PRO A 859 7.60 2.18 0.17
CA PRO A 859 8.24 3.24 -0.61
C PRO A 859 7.62 3.34 -2.01
N CYS A 860 7.68 4.53 -2.61
CA CYS A 860 7.04 4.84 -3.88
C CYS A 860 7.62 4.09 -5.11
N TRP A 861 8.69 3.33 -4.94
CA TRP A 861 9.27 2.43 -5.95
C TRP A 861 8.90 0.95 -5.73
N SER A 862 8.03 0.63 -4.76
CA SER A 862 7.63 -0.75 -4.45
C SER A 862 6.87 -1.44 -5.59
N HIS A 863 7.06 -2.75 -5.70
CA HIS A 863 6.44 -3.58 -6.74
C HIS A 863 4.90 -3.67 -6.63
N PHE A 864 4.32 -3.36 -5.46
CA PHE A 864 2.86 -3.27 -5.27
C PHE A 864 2.21 -2.05 -5.92
N ILE A 865 3.01 -1.07 -6.33
CA ILE A 865 2.56 0.12 -7.06
C ILE A 865 2.67 -0.20 -8.55
N GLU A 866 1.70 0.24 -9.37
CA GLU A 866 1.76 0.07 -10.82
C GLU A 866 2.99 0.77 -11.42
N PRO A 867 3.67 0.23 -12.45
CA PRO A 867 4.97 0.75 -12.90
C PRO A 867 4.98 2.22 -13.38
N ASP A 868 3.85 2.72 -13.87
CA ASP A 868 3.61 4.11 -14.27
C ASP A 868 3.37 5.05 -13.08
N MET A 869 2.82 4.53 -11.99
CA MET A 869 2.58 5.22 -10.73
C MET A 869 3.78 5.18 -9.77
N ARG A 870 4.82 4.38 -10.06
CA ARG A 870 6.06 4.34 -9.28
C ARG A 870 6.86 5.63 -9.47
N CYS A 871 7.40 6.17 -8.38
CA CYS A 871 8.32 7.31 -8.47
C CYS A 871 9.59 6.91 -9.22
N THR A 872 9.98 7.68 -10.23
CA THR A 872 11.21 7.45 -10.99
C THR A 872 12.43 7.57 -10.07
N PRO A 873 13.17 6.49 -9.80
CA PRO A 873 14.16 6.52 -8.72
C PRO A 873 15.45 7.22 -9.18
N GLN A 874 15.98 8.11 -8.33
CA GLN A 874 17.42 8.47 -8.33
C GLN A 874 18.28 7.38 -7.67
N LEU A 875 17.70 6.20 -7.42
CA LEU A 875 18.35 4.97 -6.99
C LEU A 875 18.34 3.97 -8.16
N PRO A 876 19.18 2.92 -8.16
CA PRO A 876 19.26 1.98 -9.28
C PRO A 876 17.91 1.33 -9.62
N ARG A 877 17.64 1.14 -10.92
CA ARG A 877 16.36 0.61 -11.43
C ARG A 877 16.02 -0.75 -10.81
N PHE A 878 14.76 -0.87 -10.38
CA PHE A 878 14.09 -2.11 -9.99
C PHE A 878 14.12 -3.15 -11.14
N VAL A 879 13.89 -4.43 -10.81
CA VAL A 879 13.89 -5.55 -11.78
C VAL A 879 12.79 -6.55 -11.44
N GLU A 880 12.21 -7.15 -12.48
CA GLU A 880 11.13 -8.13 -12.44
C GLU A 880 11.59 -9.60 -12.42
N THR A 881 10.60 -10.49 -12.27
CA THR A 881 10.71 -11.61 -11.34
C THR A 881 9.45 -12.51 -11.37
N PRO A 882 9.48 -13.80 -10.90
CA PRO A 882 8.28 -14.49 -10.35
C PRO A 882 8.49 -15.23 -8.98
N HIS A 883 7.60 -15.12 -7.98
CA HIS A 883 7.49 -15.98 -6.73
C HIS A 883 8.23 -15.75 -5.38
N VAL A 884 8.44 -14.54 -4.85
CA VAL A 884 8.37 -14.41 -3.37
C VAL A 884 6.88 -14.54 -2.99
N ARG A 885 6.50 -14.72 -1.71
CA ARG A 885 5.08 -14.61 -1.34
C ARG A 885 4.68 -13.14 -1.11
N GLY A 886 4.67 -12.35 -2.18
CA GLY A 886 4.04 -11.01 -2.23
C GLY A 886 4.76 -10.08 -3.21
N TYR A 887 6.07 -10.23 -3.29
CA TYR A 887 6.90 -9.79 -4.41
C TYR A 887 7.20 -11.00 -5.30
N PRO A 888 7.92 -10.88 -6.41
CA PRO A 888 8.33 -12.06 -7.17
C PRO A 888 9.87 -12.37 -7.04
N ILE A 889 10.39 -13.60 -7.34
CA ILE A 889 11.84 -13.97 -7.31
C ILE A 889 12.61 -13.57 -8.57
N LEU A 890 13.91 -13.33 -8.46
CA LEU A 890 14.78 -13.13 -9.62
C LEU A 890 14.89 -14.41 -10.45
N SER A 891 14.59 -14.33 -11.75
CA SER A 891 14.81 -15.42 -12.71
C SER A 891 16.30 -15.69 -12.99
N ASP A 892 17.17 -14.70 -12.71
CA ASP A 892 18.61 -14.85 -12.50
C ASP A 892 19.00 -14.03 -11.24
N PRO A 893 18.95 -14.61 -10.02
CA PRO A 893 19.41 -13.92 -8.82
C PRO A 893 20.93 -13.76 -8.90
N LYS A 894 21.50 -12.62 -8.44
CA LYS A 894 22.92 -12.35 -8.70
C LYS A 894 23.88 -13.22 -7.89
N ILE A 895 24.14 -14.41 -8.42
CA ILE A 895 25.18 -15.31 -7.94
C ILE A 895 26.56 -14.66 -8.14
N LEU A 896 27.32 -14.63 -7.06
CA LEU A 896 28.70 -14.19 -6.99
C LEU A 896 29.62 -15.41 -7.12
N LYS A 897 30.25 -15.56 -8.30
CA LYS A 897 31.33 -16.54 -8.50
C LYS A 897 32.62 -16.01 -7.86
N LEU A 898 33.01 -16.63 -6.75
CA LEU A 898 34.15 -16.23 -5.91
C LEU A 898 34.99 -17.47 -5.58
N ILE A 899 36.33 -17.33 -5.63
CA ILE A 899 37.23 -18.29 -5.01
C ILE A 899 37.31 -17.90 -3.55
N ILE A 900 36.79 -18.74 -2.66
CA ILE A 900 36.79 -18.53 -1.21
C ILE A 900 37.57 -19.66 -0.56
N ASP A 901 38.67 -19.33 0.09
CA ASP A 901 39.37 -20.23 0.98
C ASP A 901 38.78 -20.13 2.39
N ALA A 902 38.78 -21.24 3.13
CA ALA A 902 38.28 -21.32 4.50
C ALA A 902 39.43 -21.77 5.42
N PRO A 903 40.33 -20.85 5.83
CA PRO A 903 41.60 -21.23 6.45
C PRO A 903 41.44 -21.95 7.79
N GLY A 904 40.38 -21.64 8.55
CA GLY A 904 40.04 -22.35 9.80
C GLY A 904 39.77 -23.84 9.62
N TYR A 905 39.39 -24.29 8.41
CA TYR A 905 39.13 -25.69 8.07
C TYR A 905 40.21 -26.26 7.12
N GLY A 906 41.32 -25.55 6.91
CA GLY A 906 42.39 -25.92 5.97
C GLY A 906 41.99 -25.98 4.48
N TYR A 907 40.73 -25.66 4.15
CA TYR A 907 40.19 -25.84 2.79
C TYR A 907 40.59 -24.69 1.86
N THR A 908 41.34 -25.05 0.82
CA THR A 908 41.73 -24.16 -0.27
C THR A 908 40.88 -24.49 -1.50
N SER A 909 40.07 -23.54 -2.00
CA SER A 909 39.08 -23.88 -3.04
C SER A 909 39.74 -24.03 -4.43
N PRO A 910 39.45 -25.11 -5.17
CA PRO A 910 40.06 -25.35 -6.49
C PRO A 910 39.50 -24.45 -7.60
N GLY A 911 38.41 -23.72 -7.36
CA GLY A 911 37.81 -22.83 -8.35
C GLY A 911 36.65 -21.98 -7.81
N PRO A 912 36.01 -21.14 -8.65
CA PRO A 912 35.00 -20.18 -8.21
C PRO A 912 33.66 -20.84 -7.81
N GLN A 913 33.34 -20.78 -6.51
CA GLN A 913 32.09 -21.30 -5.96
C GLN A 913 30.90 -20.37 -6.20
N SER A 914 29.69 -20.92 -6.15
CA SER A 914 28.46 -20.10 -6.10
C SER A 914 28.25 -19.52 -4.71
N ASN A 915 28.00 -18.21 -4.65
CA ASN A 915 27.66 -17.48 -3.42
C ASN A 915 26.57 -16.46 -3.75
N TYR A 916 25.88 -15.94 -2.75
CA TYR A 916 24.89 -14.87 -2.92
C TYR A 916 24.86 -13.93 -1.71
N LEU A 917 24.24 -12.78 -1.92
CA LEU A 917 23.80 -11.88 -0.86
C LEU A 917 22.29 -11.77 -0.94
N SER A 918 21.65 -11.71 0.22
CA SER A 918 20.22 -11.52 0.36
C SER A 918 19.88 -10.35 1.28
N PHE A 919 18.72 -9.73 1.06
CA PHE A 919 18.34 -8.50 1.75
C PHE A 919 16.83 -8.42 2.03
N ALA A 920 16.50 -7.74 3.11
CA ALA A 920 15.15 -7.34 3.50
C ALA A 920 15.10 -5.82 3.81
N PRO A 921 13.93 -5.17 3.66
CA PRO A 921 12.76 -5.65 2.92
C PRO A 921 13.04 -5.66 1.40
N PRO A 922 12.22 -6.33 0.56
CA PRO A 922 12.58 -6.60 -0.83
C PRO A 922 12.75 -5.36 -1.71
N GLU A 923 12.13 -4.23 -1.38
CA GLU A 923 12.37 -2.94 -2.07
C GLU A 923 13.80 -2.39 -1.90
N LEU A 924 14.61 -2.97 -1.00
CA LEU A 924 16.04 -2.66 -0.82
C LEU A 924 16.99 -3.71 -1.44
N SER A 925 16.47 -4.66 -2.21
CA SER A 925 17.27 -5.62 -2.99
C SER A 925 17.81 -5.07 -4.32
N PHE A 926 17.33 -3.88 -4.74
CA PHE A 926 17.69 -3.16 -5.97
C PHE A 926 17.77 -4.04 -7.23
N GLY A 927 16.83 -4.98 -7.34
CA GLY A 927 16.58 -5.77 -8.56
C GLY A 927 17.71 -6.71 -8.98
N ARG A 928 18.70 -6.99 -8.13
CA ARG A 928 19.75 -7.98 -8.45
C ARG A 928 20.04 -8.95 -7.32
N PHE A 929 19.67 -8.64 -6.08
CA PHE A 929 19.97 -9.49 -4.93
C PHE A 929 18.76 -10.27 -4.46
N GLN A 930 19.01 -11.44 -3.87
CA GLN A 930 17.95 -12.35 -3.48
C GLN A 930 17.13 -11.75 -2.32
N PRO A 931 15.79 -11.75 -2.36
CA PRO A 931 15.00 -11.41 -1.18
C PRO A 931 15.30 -12.39 -0.05
N ASP A 932 15.42 -11.91 1.19
CA ASP A 932 15.94 -12.73 2.30
C ASP A 932 15.09 -13.98 2.59
N GLU A 933 13.76 -13.88 2.49
CA GLU A 933 12.85 -15.03 2.61
C GLU A 933 13.15 -16.10 1.55
N GLN A 934 13.48 -15.69 0.32
CA GLN A 934 13.82 -16.63 -0.75
C GLN A 934 15.17 -17.30 -0.51
N ALA A 935 16.13 -16.62 0.12
CA ALA A 935 17.41 -17.22 0.49
C ALA A 935 17.22 -18.34 1.53
N TRP A 936 16.31 -18.16 2.48
CA TRP A 936 15.87 -19.21 3.41
C TRP A 936 15.16 -20.36 2.70
N ILE A 937 14.13 -20.07 1.88
CA ILE A 937 13.37 -21.08 1.13
C ILE A 937 14.29 -21.93 0.24
N ASP A 938 15.16 -21.31 -0.55
CA ASP A 938 16.13 -22.02 -1.40
C ASP A 938 17.09 -22.89 -0.58
N THR A 939 17.52 -22.42 0.60
CA THR A 939 18.45 -23.17 1.44
C THR A 939 17.79 -24.42 2.00
N ILE A 940 16.55 -24.33 2.47
CA ILE A 940 15.72 -25.48 2.86
C ILE A 940 15.54 -26.43 1.66
N LYS A 941 15.10 -25.91 0.51
CA LYS A 941 14.81 -26.71 -0.69
C LYS A 941 16.05 -27.28 -1.39
N SER A 942 17.25 -26.78 -1.10
CA SER A 942 18.51 -27.27 -1.66
C SER A 942 18.95 -28.64 -1.17
N VAL A 943 18.36 -29.15 -0.08
CA VAL A 943 18.67 -30.47 0.49
C VAL A 943 18.53 -31.59 -0.56
N LYS A 944 19.41 -32.58 -0.52
CA LYS A 944 19.26 -33.81 -1.33
C LYS A 944 18.19 -34.74 -0.74
N ASP A 945 17.77 -35.72 -1.52
CA ASP A 945 16.82 -36.75 -1.08
C ASP A 945 17.43 -37.60 0.04
N GLY A 946 16.68 -37.79 1.13
CA GLY A 946 17.15 -38.37 2.40
C GLY A 946 18.13 -37.49 3.19
N GLY A 947 18.45 -36.28 2.72
CA GLY A 947 19.41 -35.38 3.37
C GLY A 947 18.85 -34.66 4.61
N THR A 948 19.71 -33.86 5.26
CA THR A 948 19.36 -33.11 6.47
C THR A 948 19.41 -31.60 6.23
N VAL A 949 18.32 -30.90 6.53
CA VAL A 949 18.29 -29.44 6.75
C VAL A 949 18.46 -29.19 8.26
N ARG A 950 19.34 -28.25 8.60
CA ARG A 950 19.56 -27.75 9.95
C ARG A 950 19.22 -26.26 9.99
N ILE A 951 18.43 -25.82 10.97
CA ILE A 951 18.01 -24.42 11.16
C ILE A 951 18.19 -24.02 12.61
N SER A 952 18.89 -22.91 12.87
CA SER A 952 18.90 -22.25 14.18
C SER A 952 18.26 -20.87 14.05
N THR A 953 17.39 -20.54 14.99
CA THR A 953 16.84 -19.18 15.15
C THR A 953 16.67 -18.85 16.63
N MET A 954 16.64 -17.55 16.92
CA MET A 954 16.17 -16.99 18.18
C MET A 954 14.66 -17.25 18.31
N ASP A 955 13.86 -16.53 17.53
CA ASP A 955 12.41 -16.65 17.50
C ASP A 955 11.94 -17.31 16.20
N TRP A 956 10.82 -18.05 16.27
CA TRP A 956 10.00 -18.36 15.10
C TRP A 956 8.53 -18.08 15.42
N LEU A 957 7.87 -17.24 14.62
CA LEU A 957 6.43 -17.02 14.68
C LEU A 957 5.81 -17.15 13.27
N GLY A 958 4.82 -18.02 13.11
CA GLY A 958 4.09 -18.24 11.85
C GLY A 958 3.16 -17.11 11.40
N GLN A 959 3.45 -15.89 11.83
CA GLN A 959 2.68 -14.68 11.57
C GLN A 959 3.55 -13.42 11.75
N SER A 960 2.98 -12.24 11.53
CA SER A 960 3.59 -10.98 11.97
C SER A 960 3.52 -10.79 13.50
N SER A 961 4.44 -9.96 14.00
CA SER A 961 4.54 -9.52 15.40
C SER A 961 4.41 -8.00 15.54
N TYR A 962 4.90 -7.22 14.57
CA TYR A 962 4.93 -5.74 14.67
C TYR A 962 3.95 -5.03 13.72
N ALA A 963 3.51 -5.69 12.63
CA ALA A 963 2.54 -5.12 11.70
C ALA A 963 1.17 -4.89 12.37
N LYS A 964 0.57 -3.72 12.13
CA LYS A 964 -0.72 -3.29 12.73
C LYS A 964 -1.91 -4.20 12.38
N GLN A 965 -1.77 -5.04 11.37
CA GLN A 965 -2.70 -6.12 11.03
C GLN A 965 -1.92 -7.44 11.06
N THR A 966 -2.46 -8.46 11.74
CA THR A 966 -1.84 -9.77 11.82
C THR A 966 -1.85 -10.47 10.46
N VAL A 967 -0.66 -10.76 9.93
CA VAL A 967 -0.45 -11.54 8.69
C VAL A 967 -0.15 -12.98 9.08
N TYR A 968 -0.86 -13.97 8.53
CA TYR A 968 -0.46 -15.38 8.66
C TYR A 968 0.64 -15.69 7.63
N TRP A 969 1.76 -16.25 8.10
CA TRP A 969 2.97 -16.44 7.29
C TRP A 969 3.45 -17.90 7.35
N SER A 970 3.19 -18.65 6.28
CA SER A 970 3.51 -20.08 6.18
C SER A 970 4.61 -20.42 5.19
N SER A 971 5.36 -19.45 4.66
CA SER A 971 6.32 -19.73 3.57
C SER A 971 7.43 -20.71 3.97
N LEU A 972 8.05 -20.52 5.14
CA LEU A 972 9.12 -21.39 5.61
C LEU A 972 8.60 -22.75 6.11
N SER A 973 7.44 -22.80 6.77
CA SER A 973 6.82 -24.08 7.16
C SER A 973 6.37 -24.88 5.94
N SER A 974 5.81 -24.25 4.91
CA SER A 974 5.54 -24.89 3.62
C SER A 974 6.83 -25.43 2.99
N ALA A 975 7.93 -24.67 2.99
CA ALA A 975 9.20 -25.15 2.44
C ALA A 975 9.77 -26.37 3.21
N ILE A 976 9.63 -26.40 4.55
CA ILE A 976 9.96 -27.56 5.40
C ILE A 976 9.08 -28.76 5.04
N SER A 977 7.75 -28.61 5.05
CA SER A 977 6.85 -29.69 4.70
C SER A 977 7.13 -30.23 3.29
N GLU A 978 7.33 -29.36 2.30
CA GLU A 978 7.67 -29.75 0.92
C GLU A 978 8.88 -30.70 0.88
N VAL A 979 10.00 -30.42 1.57
CA VAL A 979 11.17 -31.31 1.56
C VAL A 979 10.98 -32.57 2.40
N VAL A 980 10.18 -32.53 3.46
CA VAL A 980 9.81 -33.71 4.25
C VAL A 980 9.02 -34.71 3.39
N TYR A 981 8.01 -34.26 2.64
CA TYR A 981 7.17 -35.14 1.81
C TYR A 981 7.83 -35.53 0.47
N SER A 982 8.45 -34.59 -0.24
CA SER A 982 8.94 -34.83 -1.62
C SER A 982 10.37 -35.37 -1.68
N LYS A 983 11.20 -35.09 -0.66
CA LYS A 983 12.61 -35.49 -0.60
C LYS A 983 12.93 -36.42 0.56
N HIS A 984 11.93 -36.81 1.36
CA HIS A 984 12.14 -37.64 2.57
C HIS A 984 13.17 -37.03 3.53
N ALA A 985 13.30 -35.69 3.54
CA ALA A 985 14.36 -35.01 4.25
C ALA A 985 14.15 -35.04 5.77
N GLN A 986 15.25 -35.06 6.52
CA GLN A 986 15.25 -34.73 7.94
C GLN A 986 15.41 -33.22 8.11
N VAL A 987 14.59 -32.61 8.96
CA VAL A 987 14.65 -31.17 9.26
C VAL A 987 14.82 -30.98 10.75
N LYS A 988 16.03 -30.61 11.16
CA LYS A 988 16.39 -30.32 12.55
C LYS A 988 16.30 -28.82 12.80
N LEU A 989 15.50 -28.43 13.77
CA LEU A 989 15.23 -27.04 14.12
C LEU A 989 15.58 -26.75 15.58
N ILE A 990 16.47 -25.79 15.80
CA ILE A 990 16.77 -25.20 17.10
C ILE A 990 16.08 -23.84 17.17
N VAL A 991 15.29 -23.64 18.24
CA VAL A 991 14.69 -22.34 18.60
C VAL A 991 15.12 -21.98 20.01
N ALA A 992 15.44 -20.72 20.28
CA ALA A 992 15.88 -20.33 21.62
C ALA A 992 14.72 -20.35 22.63
N TYR A 993 15.05 -20.66 23.89
CA TYR A 993 14.13 -20.55 25.02
C TYR A 993 14.82 -19.74 26.13
N TRP A 994 14.23 -18.59 26.47
CA TRP A 994 14.88 -17.52 27.23
C TRP A 994 13.86 -16.64 27.96
N ALA A 995 14.30 -15.72 28.82
CA ALA A 995 13.43 -14.86 29.65
C ALA A 995 12.32 -14.09 28.88
N HIS A 996 12.51 -13.83 27.58
CA HIS A 996 11.55 -13.12 26.73
C HIS A 996 10.94 -14.00 25.62
N PHE A 997 10.88 -15.32 25.83
CA PHE A 997 10.29 -16.27 24.89
C PHE A 997 8.84 -15.94 24.51
N ILE A 998 8.51 -16.03 23.22
CA ILE A 998 7.17 -15.75 22.70
C ILE A 998 6.28 -16.97 22.90
N ASN A 999 5.34 -16.95 23.85
CA ASN A 999 4.46 -18.10 24.18
C ASN A 999 3.78 -18.75 22.95
N ASN A 1000 3.41 -17.97 21.93
CA ASN A 1000 2.77 -18.49 20.71
C ASN A 1000 3.71 -19.34 19.83
N THR A 1001 5.03 -19.24 20.01
CA THR A 1001 6.03 -20.04 19.29
C THR A 1001 5.89 -21.52 19.64
N ASP A 1002 5.63 -21.90 20.89
CA ASP A 1002 5.44 -23.31 21.29
C ASP A 1002 4.30 -23.98 20.51
N VAL A 1003 3.13 -23.34 20.50
CA VAL A 1003 1.95 -23.81 19.76
C VAL A 1003 2.23 -23.95 18.26
N TYR A 1004 2.98 -23.00 17.69
CA TYR A 1004 3.35 -23.04 16.27
C TYR A 1004 4.36 -24.14 15.93
N LEU A 1005 5.41 -24.33 16.74
CA LEU A 1005 6.39 -25.41 16.56
C LEU A 1005 5.72 -26.79 16.71
N LYS A 1006 4.83 -26.93 17.69
CA LYS A 1006 3.98 -28.13 17.86
C LYS A 1006 3.08 -28.39 16.66
N SER A 1007 2.55 -27.35 16.01
CA SER A 1007 1.80 -27.51 14.76
C SER A 1007 2.68 -27.96 13.58
N LEU A 1008 3.98 -27.63 13.58
CA LEU A 1008 4.92 -28.07 12.55
C LEU A 1008 5.34 -29.54 12.73
N LEU A 1009 5.50 -30.00 13.98
CA LEU A 1009 5.76 -31.41 14.32
C LEU A 1009 4.66 -32.36 13.83
N TYR A 1010 3.41 -31.89 13.69
CA TYR A 1010 2.31 -32.67 13.10
C TYR A 1010 2.58 -33.13 11.65
N SER A 1011 3.59 -32.55 10.98
CA SER A 1011 4.13 -33.07 9.71
C SER A 1011 4.63 -34.52 9.82
N ASN A 1012 5.13 -34.96 10.98
CA ASN A 1012 5.57 -36.33 11.22
C ASN A 1012 4.40 -37.30 11.15
N VAL A 1013 3.33 -36.99 11.88
CA VAL A 1013 2.08 -37.75 11.91
C VAL A 1013 1.49 -37.86 10.50
N LEU A 1014 1.35 -36.73 9.80
CA LEU A 1014 0.81 -36.69 8.44
C LEU A 1014 1.70 -37.44 7.42
N CYS A 1015 3.03 -37.36 7.51
CA CYS A 1015 3.97 -38.14 6.70
C CYS A 1015 3.72 -39.65 6.88
N SER A 1016 3.66 -40.13 8.12
CA SER A 1016 3.39 -41.55 8.42
C SER A 1016 1.94 -42.02 8.17
N SER A 1017 0.99 -41.11 7.96
CA SER A 1017 -0.45 -41.43 7.93
C SER A 1017 -0.96 -42.13 6.66
N SER A 1018 -0.22 -42.07 5.55
CA SER A 1018 -0.71 -42.57 4.26
C SER A 1018 -0.32 -44.03 4.02
N THR A 1019 -1.33 -44.90 3.93
CA THR A 1019 -1.14 -46.30 3.50
C THR A 1019 -0.77 -46.45 2.01
N TYR A 1020 -0.87 -45.37 1.23
CA TYR A 1020 -0.61 -45.38 -0.21
C TYR A 1020 0.74 -44.75 -0.61
N ASN A 1021 1.29 -43.85 0.23
CA ASN A 1021 2.53 -43.12 -0.05
C ASN A 1021 3.52 -43.33 1.11
N ASN A 1022 4.65 -43.98 0.84
CA ASN A 1022 5.68 -44.29 1.85
C ASN A 1022 6.58 -43.07 2.16
N CYS A 1023 6.04 -42.04 2.80
CA CYS A 1023 6.80 -40.88 3.26
C CYS A 1023 7.67 -41.25 4.48
N SER A 1024 8.94 -40.82 4.47
CA SER A 1024 9.91 -41.14 5.53
C SER A 1024 10.78 -39.96 5.96
N GLY A 1025 10.39 -38.73 5.58
CA GLY A 1025 10.99 -37.51 6.12
C GLY A 1025 10.56 -37.26 7.57
N LYS A 1026 11.28 -36.40 8.28
CA LYS A 1026 11.01 -36.11 9.70
C LYS A 1026 11.35 -34.66 10.05
N VAL A 1027 10.50 -34.02 10.84
CA VAL A 1027 10.81 -32.77 11.55
C VAL A 1027 11.20 -33.12 12.98
N GLU A 1028 12.33 -32.59 13.45
CA GLU A 1028 12.77 -32.66 14.84
C GLU A 1028 12.99 -31.23 15.34
N ILE A 1029 12.37 -30.86 16.46
CA ILE A 1029 12.48 -29.51 17.02
C ILE A 1029 13.04 -29.60 18.43
N LYS A 1030 13.99 -28.72 18.76
CA LYS A 1030 14.56 -28.55 20.09
C LYS A 1030 14.50 -27.08 20.53
N TYR A 1031 14.20 -26.87 21.80
CA TYR A 1031 14.48 -25.62 22.51
C TYR A 1031 15.95 -25.56 22.94
N TYR A 1032 16.58 -24.39 22.81
CA TYR A 1032 17.94 -24.14 23.29
C TYR A 1032 17.91 -23.27 24.54
N LEU A 1033 18.23 -23.87 25.69
CA LEU A 1033 18.19 -23.27 27.01
C LEU A 1033 19.63 -22.99 27.45
N VAL A 1034 20.10 -21.75 27.27
CA VAL A 1034 21.41 -21.35 27.80
C VAL A 1034 21.37 -21.39 29.34
N PRO A 1035 22.37 -21.95 30.04
CA PRO A 1035 22.39 -21.97 31.51
C PRO A 1035 22.19 -20.55 32.09
N GLY A 1036 21.17 -20.40 32.95
CA GLY A 1036 20.80 -19.13 33.58
C GLY A 1036 19.80 -18.26 32.80
N TYR A 1037 19.20 -18.74 31.70
CA TYR A 1037 18.28 -17.97 30.84
C TYR A 1037 17.08 -17.29 31.54
N ASN A 1038 16.72 -17.74 32.75
CA ASN A 1038 15.60 -17.25 33.55
C ASN A 1038 16.04 -16.45 34.79
N LEU A 1039 17.34 -16.18 34.95
CA LEU A 1039 17.95 -15.43 36.06
C LEU A 1039 18.72 -14.20 35.51
N THR A 1040 18.14 -13.58 34.48
CA THR A 1040 18.73 -12.48 33.71
C THR A 1040 18.08 -11.14 34.05
N GLY A 1041 18.86 -10.16 34.50
CA GLY A 1041 18.39 -8.82 34.84
C GLY A 1041 19.39 -8.07 35.72
N PRO A 1042 19.03 -6.87 36.22
CA PRO A 1042 19.86 -6.15 37.17
C PRO A 1042 20.01 -6.95 38.48
N ALA A 1043 21.16 -6.85 39.14
CA ALA A 1043 21.46 -7.55 40.39
C ALA A 1043 20.67 -7.01 41.58
N ILE A 1044 20.33 -5.72 41.56
CA ILE A 1044 19.53 -5.03 42.59
C ILE A 1044 18.36 -4.26 41.95
N ASP A 1045 17.30 -4.02 42.71
CA ASP A 1045 16.19 -3.14 42.33
C ASP A 1045 16.51 -1.64 42.58
N LYS A 1046 15.55 -0.74 42.35
CA LYS A 1046 15.75 0.71 42.50
C LYS A 1046 15.79 1.15 43.96
N GLU A 1047 15.29 0.29 44.84
CA GLU A 1047 15.21 0.43 46.28
C GLU A 1047 16.47 -0.15 46.97
N GLY A 1048 17.34 -0.85 46.23
CA GLY A 1048 18.63 -1.40 46.66
C GLY A 1048 18.59 -2.86 47.11
N ASN A 1049 17.48 -3.57 46.94
CA ASN A 1049 17.34 -4.97 47.34
C ASN A 1049 17.89 -5.91 46.26
N PRO A 1050 18.55 -7.03 46.61
CA PRO A 1050 18.96 -8.06 45.64
C PRO A 1050 17.77 -8.69 44.93
N THR A 1051 17.85 -8.80 43.59
CA THR A 1051 16.80 -9.40 42.74
C THR A 1051 16.88 -10.92 42.66
N GLY A 1052 18.06 -11.49 42.91
CA GLY A 1052 18.37 -12.91 42.65
C GLY A 1052 18.80 -13.23 41.21
N ASN A 1053 18.94 -12.23 40.34
CA ASN A 1053 19.58 -12.41 39.03
C ASN A 1053 21.08 -12.71 39.18
N ILE A 1054 21.63 -13.51 38.26
CA ILE A 1054 23.05 -13.91 38.24
C ILE A 1054 23.77 -13.59 36.91
N TYR A 1055 23.03 -13.06 35.93
CA TYR A 1055 23.54 -12.52 34.67
C TYR A 1055 22.77 -11.24 34.31
N PRO A 1056 23.36 -10.27 33.60
CA PRO A 1056 22.67 -9.05 33.18
C PRO A 1056 21.44 -9.28 32.30
N GLY A 1057 20.58 -8.26 32.18
CA GLY A 1057 19.37 -8.30 31.35
C GLY A 1057 19.67 -8.58 29.87
N PHE A 1058 18.74 -9.28 29.19
CA PHE A 1058 18.84 -9.67 27.77
C PHE A 1058 20.04 -10.57 27.39
N THR A 1059 20.70 -11.19 28.36
CA THR A 1059 21.76 -12.20 28.15
C THR A 1059 21.18 -13.62 28.02
N ARG A 1060 22.06 -14.62 27.93
CA ARG A 1060 21.75 -16.06 28.05
C ARG A 1060 20.66 -16.55 27.08
N VAL A 1061 20.86 -16.28 25.79
CA VAL A 1061 19.96 -16.69 24.70
C VAL A 1061 20.76 -17.20 23.50
N ASN A 1062 20.20 -18.13 22.71
CA ASN A 1062 20.70 -18.44 21.37
C ASN A 1062 20.13 -17.44 20.37
N HIS A 1063 21.00 -16.60 19.81
CA HIS A 1063 20.63 -15.50 18.94
C HIS A 1063 21.06 -15.74 17.48
N GLY A 1064 21.78 -16.82 17.17
CA GLY A 1064 22.14 -17.18 15.79
C GLY A 1064 20.92 -17.39 14.89
N LYS A 1065 20.91 -16.75 13.70
CA LYS A 1065 19.90 -16.96 12.64
C LYS A 1065 20.57 -17.54 11.40
N TYR A 1066 20.48 -18.85 11.20
CA TYR A 1066 21.13 -19.52 10.08
C TYR A 1066 20.43 -20.82 9.66
N ALA A 1067 20.67 -21.24 8.41
CA ALA A 1067 20.26 -22.52 7.87
C ALA A 1067 21.40 -23.18 7.10
N VAL A 1068 21.50 -24.51 7.18
CA VAL A 1068 22.46 -25.28 6.38
C VAL A 1068 21.85 -26.61 5.93
N SER A 1069 21.91 -26.88 4.63
CA SER A 1069 21.62 -28.19 4.03
C SER A 1069 22.92 -28.97 3.82
N ASP A 1070 22.83 -30.15 3.22
CA ASP A 1070 24.00 -30.94 2.80
C ASP A 1070 24.80 -30.34 1.62
N VAL A 1071 24.38 -29.18 1.08
CA VAL A 1071 25.08 -28.48 -0.04
C VAL A 1071 25.16 -26.95 0.05
N ARG A 1072 24.36 -26.29 0.89
CA ARG A 1072 24.21 -24.83 0.93
C ARG A 1072 24.12 -24.32 2.36
N ALA A 1073 24.94 -23.32 2.68
CA ALA A 1073 24.93 -22.59 3.94
C ALA A 1073 24.33 -21.19 3.75
N HIS A 1074 23.58 -20.72 4.73
CA HIS A 1074 23.02 -19.38 4.80
C HIS A 1074 23.14 -18.82 6.23
N ILE A 1075 23.79 -17.67 6.37
CA ILE A 1075 23.96 -16.93 7.63
C ILE A 1075 23.30 -15.56 7.42
N GLY A 1076 22.46 -15.12 8.34
CA GLY A 1076 21.74 -13.84 8.20
C GLY A 1076 21.35 -13.20 9.52
N THR A 1077 20.70 -12.05 9.40
CA THR A 1077 20.33 -11.20 10.55
C THR A 1077 18.87 -11.38 11.00
N SER A 1078 18.05 -12.08 10.22
CA SER A 1078 16.58 -12.04 10.28
C SER A 1078 16.01 -13.13 11.19
N ASN A 1079 15.22 -12.77 12.21
CA ASN A 1079 14.42 -13.76 12.98
C ASN A 1079 13.30 -14.33 12.11
N LEU A 1080 12.79 -15.51 12.44
CA LEU A 1080 11.81 -16.21 11.61
C LEU A 1080 10.38 -15.75 11.93
N ILE A 1081 10.12 -14.47 11.68
CA ILE A 1081 8.86 -13.74 11.86
C ILE A 1081 8.64 -12.86 10.63
N TRP A 1082 7.40 -12.73 10.13
CA TRP A 1082 7.09 -12.02 8.88
C TRP A 1082 7.73 -10.61 8.75
N ASP A 1083 7.66 -9.78 9.80
CA ASP A 1083 8.18 -8.41 9.79
C ASP A 1083 9.68 -8.32 9.45
N TYR A 1084 10.47 -9.35 9.79
CA TYR A 1084 11.91 -9.37 9.56
C TYR A 1084 12.26 -9.49 8.06
N PHE A 1085 11.35 -10.05 7.27
CA PHE A 1085 11.51 -10.21 5.82
C PHE A 1085 10.80 -9.10 5.02
N TYR A 1086 9.81 -8.41 5.62
CA TYR A 1086 8.84 -7.56 4.90
C TYR A 1086 8.79 -6.08 5.30
N THR A 1087 9.33 -5.70 6.47
CA THR A 1087 9.33 -4.30 6.96
C THR A 1087 10.63 -3.88 7.64
N THR A 1088 11.43 -4.83 8.10
CA THR A 1088 12.69 -4.64 8.83
C THR A 1088 13.89 -4.67 7.87
N ALA A 1089 14.93 -3.87 8.12
CA ALA A 1089 16.15 -3.94 7.32
C ALA A 1089 17.01 -5.13 7.78
N GLY A 1090 17.22 -6.11 6.90
CA GLY A 1090 18.00 -7.31 7.16
C GLY A 1090 18.90 -7.70 5.99
N VAL A 1091 19.91 -8.52 6.26
CA VAL A 1091 20.88 -9.01 5.28
C VAL A 1091 21.28 -10.46 5.60
N GLY A 1092 21.63 -11.20 4.56
CA GLY A 1092 22.30 -12.48 4.70
C GLY A 1092 23.33 -12.74 3.61
N PHE A 1093 24.24 -13.66 3.93
CA PHE A 1093 25.18 -14.26 2.99
C PHE A 1093 24.83 -15.74 2.83
N GLY A 1094 25.15 -16.31 1.67
CA GLY A 1094 25.09 -17.76 1.53
C GLY A 1094 26.01 -18.29 0.44
N THR A 1095 26.36 -19.56 0.59
CA THR A 1095 27.46 -20.19 -0.15
C THR A 1095 27.23 -21.68 -0.36
N TYR A 1096 27.83 -22.18 -1.43
CA TYR A 1096 27.98 -23.61 -1.72
C TYR A 1096 29.42 -24.10 -1.46
N ASN A 1097 30.23 -23.34 -0.71
CA ASN A 1097 31.58 -23.74 -0.31
C ASN A 1097 31.52 -24.93 0.67
N PRO A 1098 32.08 -26.12 0.32
CA PRO A 1098 31.93 -27.33 1.14
C PRO A 1098 32.47 -27.21 2.56
N ALA A 1099 33.53 -26.42 2.80
CA ALA A 1099 34.11 -26.27 4.13
C ALA A 1099 33.29 -25.36 5.04
N ILE A 1100 32.71 -24.29 4.49
CA ILE A 1100 31.79 -23.42 5.24
C ILE A 1100 30.48 -24.18 5.52
N VAL A 1101 30.04 -25.04 4.60
CA VAL A 1101 28.91 -25.95 4.82
C VAL A 1101 29.22 -26.97 5.92
N SER A 1102 30.39 -27.64 5.90
CA SER A 1102 30.80 -28.60 6.93
C SER A 1102 30.89 -27.93 8.32
N GLN A 1103 31.69 -26.86 8.44
CA GLN A 1103 31.90 -26.18 9.72
C GLN A 1103 30.59 -25.60 10.30
N LEU A 1104 29.64 -25.20 9.45
CA LEU A 1104 28.31 -24.75 9.92
C LEU A 1104 27.40 -25.92 10.36
N GLN A 1105 27.52 -27.08 9.73
CA GLN A 1105 26.88 -28.31 10.23
C GLN A 1105 27.50 -28.76 11.55
N GLU A 1106 28.81 -28.65 11.72
CA GLU A 1106 29.53 -28.96 12.96
C GLU A 1106 29.12 -28.04 14.12
N ILE A 1107 29.00 -26.73 13.90
CA ILE A 1107 28.46 -25.79 14.90
C ILE A 1107 27.03 -26.16 15.30
N PHE A 1108 26.17 -26.45 14.32
CA PHE A 1108 24.80 -26.85 14.60
C PHE A 1108 24.72 -28.20 15.34
N ASP A 1109 25.51 -29.19 14.94
CA ASP A 1109 25.46 -30.51 15.56
C ASP A 1109 26.11 -30.49 16.96
N ALA A 1110 27.08 -29.61 17.22
CA ALA A 1110 27.55 -29.32 18.59
C ALA A 1110 26.42 -28.71 19.43
N ASP A 1111 25.72 -27.70 18.91
CA ASP A 1111 24.55 -27.11 19.58
C ASP A 1111 23.44 -28.16 19.81
N TRP A 1112 23.10 -28.96 18.80
CA TRP A 1112 22.04 -29.97 18.81
C TRP A 1112 22.29 -31.12 19.79
N ASN A 1113 23.56 -31.53 19.95
CA ASN A 1113 23.94 -32.64 20.84
C ASN A 1113 24.34 -32.18 22.24
N SER A 1114 24.48 -30.86 22.48
CA SER A 1114 24.71 -30.30 23.82
C SER A 1114 23.57 -30.62 24.79
N PRO A 1115 23.82 -30.66 26.12
CA PRO A 1115 22.77 -30.81 27.13
C PRO A 1115 21.80 -29.63 27.18
N TYR A 1116 22.13 -28.52 26.51
CA TYR A 1116 21.33 -27.29 26.46
C TYR A 1116 20.20 -27.36 25.43
N ALA A 1117 20.18 -28.38 24.56
CA ALA A 1117 19.20 -28.54 23.49
C ALA A 1117 18.14 -29.62 23.84
N VAL A 1118 17.00 -29.17 24.35
CA VAL A 1118 15.90 -29.99 24.88
C VAL A 1118 14.81 -30.22 23.82
N PRO A 1119 14.31 -31.45 23.59
CA PRO A 1119 13.23 -31.70 22.63
C PRO A 1119 11.93 -30.92 22.90
N VAL A 1120 11.26 -30.49 21.83
CA VAL A 1120 9.86 -30.04 21.89
C VAL A 1120 8.96 -31.27 21.80
N GLU A 1121 8.05 -31.44 22.77
CA GLU A 1121 7.08 -32.55 22.77
C GLU A 1121 6.09 -32.42 21.60
N GLU A 1122 5.78 -33.54 20.94
CA GLU A 1122 4.73 -33.59 19.92
C GLU A 1122 3.33 -33.41 20.54
N LEU A 1123 2.36 -33.00 19.72
CA LEU A 1123 0.95 -32.94 20.15
C LEU A 1123 0.43 -34.37 20.36
N ASN A 1124 0.44 -34.83 21.63
CA ASN A 1124 0.03 -36.16 22.05
C ASN A 1124 -1.25 -36.65 21.34
N ALA A 1125 -1.09 -37.67 20.49
CA ALA A 1125 -2.16 -38.35 19.75
C ALA A 1125 -3.04 -39.19 20.69
N GLY A 1126 -3.76 -38.51 21.59
CA GLY A 1126 -4.54 -39.12 22.66
C GLY A 1126 -5.08 -38.13 23.72
N HIS A 1127 -4.71 -36.85 23.70
CA HIS A 1127 -5.28 -35.86 24.64
C HIS A 1127 -6.58 -35.24 24.12
N ALA A 1128 -7.64 -36.05 24.15
CA ALA A 1128 -9.02 -35.59 24.02
C ALA A 1128 -9.51 -35.01 25.36
N TYR A 1129 -9.08 -33.78 25.67
CA TYR A 1129 -9.63 -32.96 26.77
C TYR A 1129 -10.12 -31.62 26.19
N TYR A 1130 -11.30 -31.09 26.53
CA TYR A 1130 -11.78 -30.68 27.86
C TYR A 1130 -10.92 -29.58 28.50
N SER A 1131 -11.03 -28.36 27.92
CA SER A 1131 -10.71 -27.07 28.55
C SER A 1131 -11.53 -25.96 27.91
#